data_AF-A0A521MM83-F1
#
_entry.id   AF-A0A521MM83-F1
#
_cell.length_a   1.000
_cell.length_b   1.000
_cell.length_c   1.000
_cell.angle_alpha   90.00
_cell.angle_beta   90.00
_cell.angle_gamma   90.00
#
_symmetry.space_group_name_H-M   'P 1'
#
loop_
_entity.id
_entity.type
_entity.pdbx_description
1 polymer ?
#
loop_
_entity_poly.entity_id
_entity_poly.type
_entity_poly.pdbx_seq_one_letter_code
_entity_poly.pdbx_strand_id
1 'polypeptide(L)'
;MRARSWPARCGTRIRRSSATRMPPARRGRGRNDGVWAGFRSESPPFPEFASRLRRFVAGWSGTTGSPRMSEVLVLTGGRMPGAVDLVDVTIIDGIVAAIEPARSGDPSHQDAQLIALDGRWVVPGLWDNHVHFSQWAAASRRLDVSAARSAAETVALVAAALRRATHSVSGAHSDAGSSHRSFAAASGTIGGAPGTTPRQTEPAGGGADARVAPLVGVGFRDGLWPDEPTAALLDAVTGPHPVVLISGDLHCCWLNSAALAQTGLAGHPTGLLREEEAFAVHRALDEVPAEVVDAWALDSAQAAAARGVVGIVDLEMAWNHEVWTRRLAAGHDLLRVEFGVYPHHLDRAITEGIRTGTPVSAPSDRAGSPVSAPSDRAGSPASRGGFGSSVTAPRAALAGGASVLVHVGPFKVITDGSLNTRTAYCFDEYPGLEGQPGSRGLLTTPPDELRALLTRAVAAGFVPAVHAIGDHANRLALDAFEELGCGGSLEHAQLVSESDFGRFAALGVTASVQPEHAMDDRDVAERYWSGRTGRSFALASLLEAGAVLAMGSDAPVAPLDPWVTMAAAIGRARDGREPWHPEQSIAASAALAASARGRTSSRVGDVADIAVTELDPLATPPDALRTMPVALTLLAGRPTHRTL
;
A
#
# COMPACT_ATOMS: atom_id res chain seq x y z
N MET A 1 42.68 -39.81 53.95
CA MET A 1 42.72 -39.72 55.44
C MET A 1 42.24 -38.33 55.87
N ARG A 2 41.48 -38.24 56.96
CA ARG A 2 41.38 -37.17 58.00
C ARG A 2 41.58 -35.68 57.55
N ALA A 3 40.63 -34.76 57.72
CA ALA A 3 40.12 -34.17 58.99
C ALA A 3 41.23 -33.46 59.81
N ARG A 4 41.10 -32.24 60.37
CA ARG A 4 39.99 -31.27 60.58
C ARG A 4 40.60 -29.94 61.11
N SER A 5 39.92 -28.80 60.95
CA SER A 5 39.70 -27.82 62.05
C SER A 5 38.60 -26.78 61.71
N TRP A 6 37.90 -26.33 62.76
CA TRP A 6 36.81 -25.32 62.87
C TRP A 6 36.96 -24.73 64.30
N PRO A 7 36.29 -23.63 64.73
CA PRO A 7 35.01 -23.05 64.26
C PRO A 7 35.17 -21.51 63.91
N ALA A 8 34.21 -20.56 63.99
CA ALA A 8 32.86 -20.53 64.56
C ALA A 8 31.95 -19.39 64.04
N ARG A 9 30.63 -19.56 64.27
CA ARG A 9 29.56 -18.55 64.55
C ARG A 9 29.57 -17.20 63.79
N CYS A 10 28.59 -17.03 62.90
CA CYS A 10 27.27 -16.50 63.28
C CYS A 10 26.23 -16.87 62.20
N GLY A 11 24.94 -16.90 62.52
CA GLY A 11 23.93 -17.25 61.50
C GLY A 11 22.49 -16.98 61.92
N THR A 12 21.62 -16.81 60.93
CA THR A 12 20.17 -16.66 61.13
C THR A 12 19.42 -17.27 59.95
N ARG A 13 18.33 -18.01 60.23
CA ARG A 13 17.47 -18.64 59.23
C ARG A 13 16.25 -17.77 58.90
N ILE A 14 15.87 -17.81 57.61
CA ILE A 14 14.51 -17.97 57.06
C ILE A 14 13.35 -17.86 58.07
N ARG A 15 12.40 -16.96 57.80
CA ARG A 15 10.97 -17.21 58.04
C ARG A 15 10.10 -16.71 56.88
N ARG A 16 9.15 -17.55 56.45
CA ARG A 16 7.95 -17.15 55.71
C ARG A 16 7.05 -16.35 56.66
N SER A 17 6.28 -15.39 56.13
CA SER A 17 5.13 -14.81 56.81
C SER A 17 3.87 -15.01 55.97
N SER A 18 2.77 -15.30 56.65
CA SER A 18 1.45 -15.54 56.06
C SER A 18 0.42 -14.65 56.78
N ALA A 19 -0.44 -14.00 56.00
CA ALA A 19 -1.76 -13.45 56.33
C ALA A 19 -2.06 -12.99 57.78
N THR A 20 -2.43 -11.70 57.91
CA THR A 20 -3.36 -11.26 58.96
C THR A 20 -4.36 -10.24 58.42
N ARG A 21 -5.65 -10.41 58.76
CA ARG A 21 -6.78 -9.51 58.44
C ARG A 21 -6.75 -8.21 59.26
N MET A 22 -7.37 -7.15 58.71
CA MET A 22 -7.83 -5.93 59.39
C MET A 22 -9.23 -5.53 58.83
N PRO A 23 -10.03 -4.65 59.47
CA PRO A 23 -11.45 -4.95 59.76
C PRO A 23 -12.48 -4.10 58.97
N PRO A 24 -13.79 -4.41 59.05
CA PRO A 24 -14.82 -3.76 58.23
C PRO A 24 -15.26 -2.37 58.75
N ALA A 25 -15.41 -1.42 57.83
CA ALA A 25 -16.04 -0.13 58.10
C ALA A 25 -17.58 -0.22 58.13
N ARG A 26 -18.22 0.69 58.88
CA ARG A 26 -19.63 0.58 59.30
C ARG A 26 -20.64 1.10 58.27
N ARG A 27 -21.86 0.53 58.35
CA ARG A 27 -23.07 1.07 57.71
C ARG A 27 -23.48 2.41 58.31
N GLY A 28 -23.80 3.39 57.47
CA GLY A 28 -24.71 4.50 57.80
C GLY A 28 -26.07 4.28 57.12
N ARG A 29 -27.18 4.52 57.82
CA ARG A 29 -28.53 4.50 57.22
C ARG A 29 -28.96 5.93 56.90
N GLY A 30 -29.54 6.14 55.72
CA GLY A 30 -30.34 7.32 55.39
C GLY A 30 -31.49 6.87 54.49
N ARG A 31 -32.73 7.12 54.91
CA ARG A 31 -33.94 6.82 54.12
C ARG A 31 -34.15 7.92 53.07
N ASN A 32 -34.81 7.58 51.97
CA ASN A 32 -36.04 8.28 51.62
C ASN A 32 -36.96 7.40 50.76
N ASP A 33 -38.25 7.49 51.06
CA ASP A 33 -39.34 6.78 50.41
C ASP A 33 -39.98 7.67 49.32
N GLY A 34 -40.63 7.08 48.30
CA GLY A 34 -41.32 7.81 47.20
C GLY A 34 -41.06 7.18 45.84
N VAL A 35 -41.84 6.17 45.40
CA VAL A 35 -43.15 6.33 44.74
C VAL A 35 -43.09 7.26 43.52
N TRP A 36 -43.09 6.68 42.31
CA TRP A 36 -44.20 6.79 41.34
C TRP A 36 -44.06 5.71 40.25
N ALA A 37 -45.19 5.29 39.69
CA ALA A 37 -45.27 4.11 38.82
C ALA A 37 -45.29 4.48 37.32
N GLY A 38 -44.75 3.57 36.51
CA GLY A 38 -45.20 3.24 35.15
C GLY A 38 -45.30 4.33 34.09
N PHE A 39 -44.52 4.19 33.02
CA PHE A 39 -44.96 4.62 31.69
C PHE A 39 -44.84 3.47 30.69
N ARG A 40 -45.86 3.35 29.83
CA ARG A 40 -45.95 2.35 28.76
C ARG A 40 -45.30 2.89 27.48
N SER A 41 -45.16 1.99 26.52
CA SER A 41 -44.86 2.27 25.12
C SER A 41 -45.78 3.32 24.51
N GLU A 42 -45.22 4.38 23.92
CA GLU A 42 -45.81 5.10 22.80
C GLU A 42 -44.71 5.45 21.79
N SER A 43 -44.86 4.98 20.56
CA SER A 43 -44.00 5.35 19.42
C SER A 43 -44.55 6.63 18.76
N PRO A 44 -43.72 7.63 18.41
CA PRO A 44 -44.19 8.77 17.65
C PRO A 44 -44.50 8.37 16.19
N PRO A 45 -45.62 8.82 15.60
CA PRO A 45 -45.97 8.48 14.23
C PRO A 45 -45.13 9.25 13.20
N PHE A 46 -44.70 8.54 12.15
CA PHE A 46 -44.08 9.11 10.94
C PHE A 46 -45.17 9.73 10.02
N PRO A 47 -45.21 11.06 9.87
CA PRO A 47 -45.37 11.59 8.50
C PRO A 47 -44.55 12.86 8.17
N GLU A 48 -43.95 13.56 9.14
CA GLU A 48 -43.34 14.88 8.86
C GLU A 48 -42.06 14.84 8.00
N PHE A 49 -41.21 13.82 8.18
CA PHE A 49 -39.87 13.79 7.59
C PHE A 49 -39.88 13.76 6.05
N ALA A 50 -40.69 12.87 5.45
CA ALA A 50 -40.87 12.79 4.00
C ALA A 50 -41.44 14.09 3.38
N SER A 51 -42.24 14.84 4.15
CA SER A 51 -42.81 16.13 3.71
C SER A 51 -41.80 17.28 3.70
N ARG A 52 -40.69 17.16 4.45
CA ARG A 52 -39.58 18.14 4.45
C ARG A 52 -38.64 17.91 3.27
N LEU A 53 -38.34 16.64 2.95
CA LEU A 53 -37.52 16.31 1.77
C LEU A 53 -38.15 16.82 0.47
N ARG A 54 -39.46 16.57 0.27
CA ARG A 54 -40.21 17.06 -0.91
C ARG A 54 -40.29 18.59 -1.02
N ARG A 55 -40.24 19.32 0.10
CA ARG A 55 -40.22 20.79 0.11
C ARG A 55 -38.83 21.39 -0.15
N PHE A 56 -37.76 20.64 0.08
CA PHE A 56 -36.41 21.07 -0.26
C PHE A 56 -36.16 21.04 -1.79
N VAL A 57 -36.72 20.04 -2.48
CA VAL A 57 -36.59 19.87 -3.95
C VAL A 57 -37.43 20.90 -4.74
N ALA A 58 -38.54 21.38 -4.21
CA ALA A 58 -39.46 22.28 -4.92
C ALA A 58 -39.06 23.78 -4.89
N GLY A 59 -37.92 24.14 -4.29
CA GLY A 59 -37.52 25.54 -4.05
C GLY A 59 -36.59 26.18 -5.08
N TRP A 60 -36.14 25.46 -6.11
CA TRP A 60 -35.14 25.94 -7.08
C TRP A 60 -35.75 26.29 -8.43
N SER A 61 -36.11 27.56 -8.61
CA SER A 61 -36.47 28.14 -9.92
C SER A 61 -35.46 29.22 -10.29
N GLY A 62 -34.43 28.89 -11.08
CA GLY A 62 -33.53 29.94 -11.59
C GLY A 62 -32.13 29.58 -12.09
N THR A 63 -31.95 28.57 -12.95
CA THR A 63 -30.98 28.61 -14.08
C THR A 63 -31.12 27.37 -14.97
N THR A 64 -30.85 27.53 -16.27
CA THR A 64 -31.05 26.47 -17.27
C THR A 64 -29.92 25.45 -17.30
N GLY A 65 -30.10 24.37 -16.55
CA GLY A 65 -29.47 23.07 -16.76
C GLY A 65 -30.41 22.00 -16.22
N SER A 66 -30.63 20.90 -16.96
CA SER A 66 -31.50 19.82 -16.45
C SER A 66 -30.98 19.33 -15.10
N PRO A 67 -31.84 19.22 -14.07
CA PRO A 67 -31.41 18.60 -12.82
C PRO A 67 -30.99 17.16 -13.13
N ARG A 68 -29.78 16.77 -12.72
CA ARG A 68 -29.45 15.34 -12.65
C ARG A 68 -30.40 14.73 -11.63
N MET A 69 -31.12 13.69 -12.02
CA MET A 69 -31.79 12.83 -11.04
C MET A 69 -30.71 12.29 -10.12
N SER A 70 -30.88 12.42 -8.80
CA SER A 70 -29.96 11.85 -7.82
C SER A 70 -29.91 10.34 -8.01
N GLU A 71 -28.71 9.77 -8.12
CA GLU A 71 -28.56 8.34 -8.33
C GLU A 71 -28.73 7.62 -6.98
N VAL A 72 -29.82 6.86 -6.86
CA VAL A 72 -30.16 6.11 -5.65
C VAL A 72 -29.90 4.63 -5.90
N LEU A 73 -28.94 4.08 -5.16
CA LEU A 73 -28.57 2.67 -5.16
C LEU A 73 -28.89 2.09 -3.78
N VAL A 74 -29.52 0.92 -3.71
CA VAL A 74 -29.70 0.18 -2.46
C VAL A 74 -29.07 -1.20 -2.58
N LEU A 75 -28.16 -1.51 -1.65
CA LEU A 75 -27.63 -2.85 -1.46
C LEU A 75 -28.55 -3.58 -0.48
N THR A 76 -29.28 -4.60 -0.92
CA THR A 76 -30.35 -5.20 -0.11
C THR A 76 -29.95 -6.53 0.51
N GLY A 77 -30.36 -6.74 1.76
CA GLY A 77 -30.16 -7.98 2.51
C GLY A 77 -28.69 -8.36 2.72
N GLY A 78 -27.80 -7.38 2.98
CA GLY A 78 -26.41 -7.63 3.37
C GLY A 78 -26.24 -7.80 4.88
N ARG A 79 -25.00 -8.00 5.35
CA ARG A 79 -24.61 -7.98 6.76
C ARG A 79 -23.47 -7.01 7.00
N MET A 80 -23.39 -6.40 8.18
CA MET A 80 -22.18 -5.68 8.60
C MET A 80 -21.15 -6.67 9.19
N PRO A 81 -19.84 -6.34 9.25
CA PRO A 81 -18.82 -7.24 9.79
C PRO A 81 -19.13 -7.62 11.25
N GLY A 82 -19.07 -8.90 11.59
CA GLY A 82 -19.45 -9.44 12.90
C GLY A 82 -20.95 -9.43 13.23
N ALA A 83 -21.83 -8.99 12.32
CA ALA A 83 -23.28 -8.93 12.54
C ALA A 83 -24.01 -10.14 11.94
N VAL A 84 -25.08 -10.58 12.62
CA VAL A 84 -25.96 -11.68 12.16
C VAL A 84 -27.18 -11.17 11.39
N ASP A 85 -27.69 -10.01 11.79
CA ASP A 85 -28.91 -9.39 11.25
C ASP A 85 -28.68 -8.83 9.84
N LEU A 86 -29.71 -8.93 9.01
CA LEU A 86 -29.68 -8.39 7.65
C LEU A 86 -29.97 -6.89 7.64
N VAL A 87 -29.25 -6.16 6.79
CA VAL A 87 -29.41 -4.73 6.57
C VAL A 87 -29.57 -4.39 5.08
N ASP A 88 -30.34 -3.34 4.81
CA ASP A 88 -30.34 -2.65 3.53
C ASP A 88 -29.48 -1.38 3.66
N VAL A 89 -28.61 -1.12 2.68
CA VAL A 89 -27.69 0.02 2.65
C VAL A 89 -28.06 0.94 1.49
N THR A 90 -28.64 2.08 1.81
CA THR A 90 -29.06 3.09 0.83
C THR A 90 -27.92 4.06 0.57
N ILE A 91 -27.56 4.21 -0.70
CA ILE A 91 -26.52 5.08 -1.23
C ILE A 91 -27.19 6.14 -2.10
N ILE A 92 -26.89 7.41 -1.87
CA ILE A 92 -27.41 8.55 -2.64
C ILE A 92 -26.22 9.41 -3.06
N ASP A 93 -26.07 9.66 -4.36
CA ASP A 93 -24.99 10.48 -4.94
C ASP A 93 -23.58 10.06 -4.43
N GLY A 94 -23.38 8.75 -4.27
CA GLY A 94 -22.13 8.13 -3.83
C GLY A 94 -21.85 8.19 -2.32
N ILE A 95 -22.80 8.63 -1.50
CA ILE A 95 -22.72 8.67 -0.03
C ILE A 95 -23.67 7.64 0.58
N VAL A 96 -23.22 6.93 1.63
CA VAL A 96 -24.08 6.04 2.43
C VAL A 96 -25.08 6.90 3.20
N ALA A 97 -26.33 6.93 2.72
CA ALA A 97 -27.40 7.75 3.27
C ALA A 97 -28.16 7.07 4.42
N ALA A 98 -28.30 5.74 4.38
CA ALA A 98 -28.93 4.96 5.44
C ALA A 98 -28.35 3.54 5.53
N ILE A 99 -28.37 2.96 6.73
CA ILE A 99 -28.15 1.53 6.99
C ILE A 99 -29.27 1.11 7.93
N GLU A 100 -30.21 0.32 7.44
CA GLU A 100 -31.45 -0.03 8.17
C GLU A 100 -31.69 -1.55 8.18
N PRO A 101 -32.41 -2.12 9.15
CA PRO A 101 -32.77 -3.54 9.13
C PRO A 101 -33.53 -3.89 7.84
N ALA A 102 -33.11 -4.96 7.16
CA ALA A 102 -33.58 -5.27 5.81
C ALA A 102 -35.09 -5.50 5.73
N ARG A 103 -35.75 -4.93 4.71
CA ARG A 103 -37.21 -4.98 4.54
C ARG A 103 -37.62 -5.45 3.15
N SER A 104 -38.23 -6.63 3.11
CA SER A 104 -38.81 -7.16 1.87
C SER A 104 -39.90 -6.23 1.33
N GLY A 105 -39.70 -5.70 0.13
CA GLY A 105 -40.67 -4.87 -0.58
C GLY A 105 -40.84 -3.45 -0.02
N ASP A 106 -39.81 -2.84 0.57
CA ASP A 106 -39.92 -1.47 1.06
C ASP A 106 -40.33 -0.49 -0.06
N PRO A 107 -41.44 0.28 0.09
CA PRO A 107 -41.91 1.19 -0.94
C PRO A 107 -40.94 2.33 -1.28
N SER A 108 -39.97 2.65 -0.40
CA SER A 108 -38.94 3.65 -0.67
C SER A 108 -37.95 3.24 -1.77
N HIS A 109 -37.91 1.95 -2.13
CA HIS A 109 -37.02 1.39 -3.14
C HIS A 109 -37.56 1.47 -4.59
N GLN A 110 -38.79 1.97 -4.81
CA GLN A 110 -39.47 1.86 -6.12
C GLN A 110 -38.76 2.56 -7.29
N ASP A 111 -38.01 3.64 -7.03
CA ASP A 111 -37.27 4.41 -8.04
C ASP A 111 -35.73 4.20 -7.94
N ALA A 112 -35.27 3.23 -7.14
CA ALA A 112 -33.85 2.99 -6.87
C ALA A 112 -33.27 1.81 -7.68
N GLN A 113 -31.97 1.88 -8.00
CA GLN A 113 -31.22 0.71 -8.46
C GLN A 113 -31.04 -0.25 -7.27
N LEU A 114 -31.35 -1.53 -7.44
CA LEU A 114 -31.22 -2.53 -6.38
C LEU A 114 -30.12 -3.55 -6.71
N ILE A 115 -29.29 -3.88 -5.72
CA ILE A 115 -28.35 -4.99 -5.78
C ILE A 115 -28.60 -5.89 -4.57
N ALA A 116 -29.15 -7.08 -4.80
CA ALA A 116 -29.30 -8.09 -3.77
C ALA A 116 -27.93 -8.64 -3.36
N LEU A 117 -27.69 -8.76 -2.05
CA LEU A 117 -26.44 -9.26 -1.50
C LEU A 117 -26.52 -10.71 -1.00
N ASP A 118 -27.71 -11.30 -0.92
CA ASP A 118 -27.98 -12.67 -0.44
C ASP A 118 -27.37 -12.99 0.94
N GLY A 119 -27.23 -12.00 1.81
CA GLY A 119 -26.64 -12.13 3.15
C GLY A 119 -25.11 -11.98 3.21
N ARG A 120 -24.45 -11.64 2.11
CA ARG A 120 -23.00 -11.32 2.08
C ARG A 120 -22.65 -10.10 2.94
N TRP A 121 -21.38 -9.97 3.28
CA TRP A 121 -20.90 -8.95 4.21
C TRP A 121 -20.48 -7.67 3.48
N VAL A 122 -21.04 -6.54 3.91
CA VAL A 122 -20.72 -5.19 3.45
C VAL A 122 -19.57 -4.66 4.31
N VAL A 123 -18.39 -4.54 3.71
CA VAL A 123 -17.17 -4.07 4.39
C VAL A 123 -16.75 -2.71 3.82
N PRO A 124 -16.03 -1.86 4.58
CA PRO A 124 -15.39 -0.68 4.03
C PRO A 124 -14.45 -1.05 2.88
N GLY A 125 -14.44 -0.26 1.81
CA GLY A 125 -13.50 -0.45 0.70
C GLY A 125 -12.05 -0.39 1.18
N LEU A 126 -11.24 -1.33 0.70
CA LEU A 126 -9.88 -1.58 1.20
C LEU A 126 -8.84 -0.72 0.48
N TRP A 127 -7.72 -0.48 1.15
CA TRP A 127 -6.61 0.30 0.64
C TRP A 127 -5.33 -0.52 0.70
N ASP A 128 -4.50 -0.38 -0.32
CA ASP A 128 -3.07 -0.67 -0.20
C ASP A 128 -2.35 0.63 0.14
N ASN A 129 -1.74 0.70 1.33
CA ASN A 129 -1.12 1.92 1.83
C ASN A 129 0.35 2.09 1.40
N HIS A 130 0.90 1.16 0.61
CA HIS A 130 2.26 1.25 0.08
C HIS A 130 2.39 0.33 -1.14
N VAL A 131 2.46 0.88 -2.35
CA VAL A 131 2.65 0.09 -3.58
C VAL A 131 3.44 0.87 -4.63
N HIS A 132 4.29 0.19 -5.40
CA HIS A 132 4.93 0.72 -6.60
C HIS A 132 4.10 0.31 -7.82
N PHE A 133 3.07 1.09 -8.17
CA PHE A 133 1.96 0.55 -8.97
C PHE A 133 2.31 0.23 -10.42
N SER A 134 3.24 0.98 -11.04
CA SER A 134 3.66 0.72 -12.41
C SER A 134 4.65 -0.44 -12.47
N GLN A 135 5.55 -0.54 -11.49
CA GLN A 135 6.42 -1.69 -11.28
C GLN A 135 5.64 -2.98 -11.00
N TRP A 136 4.57 -2.93 -10.21
CA TRP A 136 3.68 -4.07 -10.01
C TRP A 136 2.98 -4.50 -11.31
N ALA A 137 2.43 -3.54 -12.05
CA ALA A 137 1.78 -3.79 -13.34
C ALA A 137 2.76 -4.45 -14.35
N ALA A 138 4.00 -3.99 -14.42
CA ALA A 138 5.06 -4.60 -15.23
C ALA A 138 5.48 -5.99 -14.69
N ALA A 139 5.69 -6.12 -13.38
CA ALA A 139 6.12 -7.36 -12.73
C ALA A 139 5.10 -8.50 -12.89
N SER A 140 3.80 -8.21 -12.95
CA SER A 140 2.75 -9.18 -13.25
C SER A 140 2.92 -9.91 -14.60
N ARG A 141 3.78 -9.39 -15.49
CA ARG A 141 4.11 -9.94 -16.81
C ARG A 141 5.52 -10.54 -16.92
N ARG A 142 6.33 -10.42 -15.86
CA ARG A 142 7.72 -10.91 -15.79
C ARG A 142 7.75 -12.39 -15.37
N LEU A 143 8.88 -13.07 -15.56
CA LEU A 143 9.06 -14.46 -15.13
C LEU A 143 9.16 -14.53 -13.59
N ASP A 144 8.16 -15.10 -12.94
CA ASP A 144 8.23 -15.42 -11.51
C ASP A 144 9.30 -16.50 -11.24
N VAL A 145 10.27 -16.15 -10.40
CA VAL A 145 11.32 -17.05 -9.87
C VAL A 145 11.33 -17.10 -8.34
N SER A 146 10.30 -16.57 -7.67
CA SER A 146 10.20 -16.49 -6.20
C SER A 146 10.24 -17.82 -5.47
N ALA A 147 9.81 -18.90 -6.12
CA ALA A 147 9.85 -20.25 -5.56
C ALA A 147 11.27 -20.87 -5.49
N ALA A 148 12.27 -20.26 -6.14
CA ALA A 148 13.62 -20.82 -6.23
C ALA A 148 14.46 -20.60 -4.95
N ARG A 149 15.14 -21.68 -4.52
CA ARG A 149 15.92 -21.75 -3.27
C ARG A 149 17.43 -21.82 -3.50
N SER A 150 17.85 -21.64 -4.74
CA SER A 150 19.25 -21.64 -5.19
C SER A 150 19.40 -20.85 -6.51
N ALA A 151 20.62 -20.41 -6.79
CA ALA A 151 20.98 -19.82 -8.08
C ALA A 151 20.76 -20.85 -9.21
N ALA A 152 21.10 -22.12 -8.97
CA ALA A 152 20.86 -23.22 -9.90
C ALA A 152 19.37 -23.45 -10.23
N GLU A 153 18.46 -23.43 -9.25
CA GLU A 153 17.01 -23.54 -9.50
C GLU A 153 16.47 -22.35 -10.29
N THR A 154 16.92 -21.13 -9.97
CA THR A 154 16.57 -19.91 -10.70
C THR A 154 16.98 -19.99 -12.17
N VAL A 155 18.22 -20.43 -12.43
CA VAL A 155 18.75 -20.68 -13.79
C VAL A 155 17.93 -21.74 -14.53
N ALA A 156 17.45 -22.79 -13.84
CA ALA A 156 16.59 -23.80 -14.44
C ALA A 156 15.21 -23.24 -14.85
N LEU A 157 14.63 -22.33 -14.06
CA LEU A 157 13.38 -21.63 -14.40
C LEU A 157 13.56 -20.71 -15.63
N VAL A 158 14.65 -19.94 -15.68
CA VAL A 158 15.03 -19.10 -16.84
C VAL A 158 15.19 -19.96 -18.10
N ALA A 159 15.94 -21.06 -18.01
CA ALA A 159 16.13 -21.98 -19.12
C ALA A 159 14.80 -22.59 -19.61
N ALA A 160 13.88 -22.89 -18.69
CA ALA A 160 12.54 -23.38 -19.03
C ALA A 160 11.67 -22.30 -19.71
N ALA A 161 11.77 -21.03 -19.30
CA ALA A 161 11.08 -19.92 -19.93
C ALA A 161 11.55 -19.68 -21.37
N LEU A 162 12.88 -19.65 -21.60
CA LEU A 162 13.46 -19.50 -22.93
C LEU A 162 13.10 -20.66 -23.87
N ARG A 163 13.04 -21.90 -23.35
CA ARG A 163 12.51 -23.05 -24.11
C ARG A 163 11.04 -22.87 -24.48
N ARG A 164 10.17 -22.38 -23.58
CA ARG A 164 8.76 -22.13 -23.92
C ARG A 164 8.60 -21.05 -24.99
N ALA A 165 9.35 -19.95 -24.89
CA ALA A 165 9.32 -18.85 -25.86
C ALA A 165 9.81 -19.27 -27.25
N THR A 166 10.82 -20.14 -27.35
CA THR A 166 11.28 -20.67 -28.65
C THR A 166 10.27 -21.65 -29.26
N HIS A 167 9.61 -22.49 -28.45
CA HIS A 167 8.63 -23.45 -28.96
C HIS A 167 7.32 -22.79 -29.44
N SER A 168 6.86 -21.71 -28.78
CA SER A 168 5.66 -20.98 -29.22
C SER A 168 5.85 -20.29 -30.57
N VAL A 169 7.07 -19.82 -30.88
CA VAL A 169 7.42 -19.27 -32.20
C VAL A 169 7.50 -20.36 -33.27
N SER A 170 8.05 -21.55 -32.96
CA SER A 170 8.09 -22.66 -33.94
C SER A 170 6.73 -23.32 -34.20
N GLY A 171 5.84 -23.35 -33.20
CA GLY A 171 4.50 -23.97 -33.32
C GLY A 171 3.53 -23.21 -34.22
N ALA A 172 3.77 -21.93 -34.49
CA ALA A 172 2.93 -21.09 -35.35
C ALA A 172 2.94 -21.51 -36.84
N HIS A 173 3.78 -22.46 -37.24
CA HIS A 173 3.84 -22.99 -38.60
C HIS A 173 3.28 -24.42 -38.77
N SER A 174 2.77 -25.05 -37.72
CA SER A 174 2.15 -26.39 -37.81
C SER A 174 1.14 -26.67 -36.70
N ASP A 175 -0.07 -26.11 -36.82
CA ASP A 175 -1.31 -26.89 -36.73
C ASP A 175 -2.55 -26.02 -36.98
N ALA A 176 -3.41 -26.48 -37.89
CA ALA A 176 -4.73 -25.90 -38.12
C ALA A 176 -5.79 -26.79 -37.49
N GLY A 177 -6.26 -26.44 -36.28
CA GLY A 177 -7.52 -26.97 -35.74
C GLY A 177 -7.53 -27.43 -34.28
N SER A 178 -7.53 -26.49 -33.33
CA SER A 178 -8.37 -26.59 -32.13
C SER A 178 -8.48 -25.23 -31.43
N SER A 179 -9.61 -24.97 -30.77
CA SER A 179 -9.97 -23.65 -30.25
C SER A 179 -9.44 -23.39 -28.82
N HIS A 180 -8.35 -22.64 -28.71
CA HIS A 180 -8.03 -21.84 -27.52
C HIS A 180 -7.43 -20.50 -27.96
N ARG A 181 -7.90 -19.37 -27.41
CA ARG A 181 -7.39 -18.04 -27.76
C ARG A 181 -6.10 -17.75 -26.98
N SER A 182 -4.96 -17.78 -27.68
CA SER A 182 -3.72 -17.15 -27.22
C SER A 182 -3.62 -15.72 -27.79
N PHE A 183 -3.13 -14.78 -26.98
CA PHE A 183 -2.86 -13.41 -27.42
C PHE A 183 -1.47 -13.34 -28.06
N ALA A 184 -1.40 -12.83 -29.29
CA ALA A 184 -0.16 -12.56 -29.99
C ALA A 184 0.20 -11.08 -29.90
N ALA A 185 1.49 -10.76 -29.79
CA ALA A 185 1.99 -9.39 -29.73
C ALA A 185 1.72 -8.66 -31.06
N ALA A 186 1.20 -7.43 -30.97
CA ALA A 186 0.89 -6.60 -32.12
C ALA A 186 2.14 -5.86 -32.63
N SER A 187 2.81 -6.42 -33.63
CA SER A 187 3.76 -5.68 -34.48
C SER A 187 3.01 -5.15 -35.71
N GLY A 188 2.64 -3.88 -35.69
CA GLY A 188 1.93 -3.24 -36.81
C GLY A 188 2.88 -2.77 -37.92
N THR A 189 2.71 -3.30 -39.13
CA THR A 189 3.40 -2.80 -40.33
C THR A 189 2.37 -2.27 -41.33
N ILE A 190 2.40 -0.96 -41.59
CA ILE A 190 1.50 -0.33 -42.57
C ILE A 190 2.14 -0.40 -43.97
N GLY A 191 1.41 -0.98 -44.93
CA GLY A 191 1.82 -1.02 -46.33
C GLY A 191 1.39 0.22 -47.12
N GLY A 192 2.29 0.74 -47.97
CA GLY A 192 2.02 1.83 -48.91
C GLY A 192 2.68 1.57 -50.27
N ALA A 193 1.92 1.75 -51.35
CA ALA A 193 2.33 1.49 -52.74
C ALA A 193 2.92 2.77 -53.42
N PRO A 194 3.51 2.70 -54.63
CA PRO A 194 4.70 3.49 -54.96
C PRO A 194 4.45 4.83 -55.67
N GLY A 195 5.40 5.76 -55.50
CA GLY A 195 5.49 7.03 -56.25
C GLY A 195 6.94 7.41 -56.54
N THR A 196 7.23 7.84 -57.78
CA THR A 196 8.58 8.00 -58.35
C THR A 196 9.12 9.43 -58.26
N THR A 197 10.39 9.62 -57.84
CA THR A 197 11.50 10.26 -58.61
C THR A 197 12.75 10.48 -57.73
N PRO A 198 13.97 10.60 -58.32
CA PRO A 198 15.21 10.36 -57.57
C PRO A 198 15.96 11.62 -57.12
N ARG A 199 16.65 11.56 -55.98
CA ARG A 199 17.86 12.38 -55.75
C ARG A 199 18.86 11.76 -54.78
N GLN A 200 20.07 11.58 -55.33
CA GLN A 200 21.40 11.67 -54.71
C GLN A 200 21.71 10.82 -53.46
N THR A 201 22.67 9.93 -53.67
CA THR A 201 23.36 9.09 -52.69
C THR A 201 24.27 9.90 -51.77
N GLU A 202 24.09 9.74 -50.46
CA GLU A 202 25.15 9.91 -49.44
C GLU A 202 25.28 8.60 -48.65
N PRO A 203 26.46 8.28 -48.09
CA PRO A 203 26.75 6.94 -47.58
C PRO A 203 26.00 6.64 -46.28
N ALA A 204 25.53 5.41 -46.15
CA ALA A 204 24.83 4.94 -44.95
C ALA A 204 25.75 5.00 -43.72
N GLY A 205 25.44 5.91 -42.79
CA GLY A 205 25.89 5.80 -41.41
C GLY A 205 25.34 4.53 -40.78
N GLY A 206 26.12 3.91 -39.90
CA GLY A 206 25.84 2.57 -39.36
C GLY A 206 24.45 2.46 -38.73
N GLY A 207 23.82 1.30 -38.89
CA GLY A 207 22.53 1.01 -38.27
C GLY A 207 22.60 1.16 -36.76
N ALA A 208 21.59 1.80 -36.18
CA ALA A 208 21.35 1.72 -34.75
C ALA A 208 21.13 0.26 -34.38
N ASP A 209 22.02 -0.28 -33.56
CA ASP A 209 21.99 -1.69 -33.15
C ASP A 209 20.68 -1.95 -32.38
N ALA A 210 19.83 -2.78 -32.96
CA ALA A 210 18.49 -3.04 -32.44
C ALA A 210 18.60 -3.92 -31.20
N ARG A 211 18.76 -3.27 -30.03
CA ARG A 211 18.90 -3.93 -28.72
C ARG A 211 17.81 -4.99 -28.56
N VAL A 212 18.24 -6.25 -28.46
CA VAL A 212 17.34 -7.36 -28.14
C VAL A 212 16.75 -7.12 -26.75
N ALA A 213 15.42 -7.11 -26.65
CA ALA A 213 14.73 -6.91 -25.39
C ALA A 213 15.09 -8.04 -24.39
N PRO A 214 15.38 -7.72 -23.12
CA PRO A 214 15.75 -8.71 -22.12
C PRO A 214 14.56 -9.58 -21.71
N LEU A 215 14.81 -10.86 -21.41
CA LEU A 215 13.92 -11.64 -20.55
C LEU A 215 14.08 -11.12 -19.12
N VAL A 216 13.01 -10.57 -18.56
CA VAL A 216 12.99 -10.10 -17.18
C VAL A 216 12.29 -11.09 -16.26
N GLY A 217 12.93 -11.44 -15.15
CA GLY A 217 12.33 -12.22 -14.05
C GLY A 217 12.29 -11.44 -12.73
N VAL A 218 11.48 -11.91 -11.78
CA VAL A 218 11.21 -11.24 -10.50
C VAL A 218 11.10 -12.24 -9.35
N GLY A 219 11.43 -11.80 -8.13
CA GLY A 219 11.07 -12.48 -6.90
C GLY A 219 12.17 -13.30 -6.21
N PHE A 220 13.37 -13.42 -6.77
CA PHE A 220 14.42 -14.27 -6.17
C PHE A 220 14.91 -13.72 -4.82
N ARG A 221 15.29 -14.60 -3.87
CA ARG A 221 15.74 -14.21 -2.52
C ARG A 221 17.04 -14.92 -2.17
N ASP A 222 18.18 -14.29 -2.49
CA ASP A 222 19.52 -14.89 -2.42
C ASP A 222 20.13 -14.97 -1.01
N GLY A 223 19.60 -14.23 -0.02
CA GLY A 223 20.18 -14.10 1.33
C GLY A 223 20.43 -15.41 2.10
N LEU A 224 19.75 -16.50 1.74
CA LEU A 224 19.94 -17.84 2.33
C LEU A 224 20.34 -18.93 1.32
N TRP A 225 20.63 -18.59 0.07
CA TRP A 225 20.97 -19.59 -0.94
C TRP A 225 22.28 -20.35 -0.60
N PRO A 226 22.38 -21.64 -0.96
CA PRO A 226 23.59 -22.44 -0.75
C PRO A 226 24.68 -22.19 -1.80
N ASP A 227 24.35 -21.49 -2.88
CA ASP A 227 25.17 -21.19 -4.05
C ASP A 227 25.08 -19.70 -4.43
N GLU A 228 26.15 -19.18 -5.04
CA GLU A 228 26.25 -17.76 -5.39
C GLU A 228 25.69 -17.48 -6.81
N PRO A 229 24.84 -16.45 -6.98
CA PRO A 229 24.43 -15.99 -8.30
C PRO A 229 25.62 -15.36 -9.03
N THR A 230 25.90 -15.83 -10.25
CA THR A 230 26.96 -15.28 -11.12
C THR A 230 26.46 -15.10 -12.56
N ALA A 231 26.95 -14.08 -13.27
CA ALA A 231 26.60 -13.85 -14.68
C ALA A 231 26.83 -15.12 -15.54
N ALA A 232 27.92 -15.85 -15.28
CA ALA A 232 28.28 -17.08 -15.98
C ALA A 232 27.24 -18.21 -15.85
N LEU A 233 26.56 -18.32 -14.70
CA LEU A 233 25.48 -19.29 -14.51
C LEU A 233 24.26 -18.98 -15.39
N LEU A 234 23.94 -17.71 -15.60
CA LEU A 234 22.90 -17.29 -16.56
C LEU A 234 23.40 -17.45 -18.00
N ASP A 235 24.61 -17.01 -18.33
CA ASP A 235 25.19 -17.11 -19.68
C ASP A 235 25.11 -18.56 -20.22
N ALA A 236 25.37 -19.55 -19.35
CA ALA A 236 25.31 -20.98 -19.66
C ALA A 236 23.95 -21.49 -20.18
N VAL A 237 22.84 -20.80 -19.90
CA VAL A 237 21.49 -21.19 -20.38
C VAL A 237 20.81 -20.15 -21.27
N THR A 238 21.40 -18.95 -21.39
CA THR A 238 20.81 -17.79 -22.09
C THR A 238 21.49 -17.48 -23.42
N GLY A 239 22.76 -17.86 -23.59
CA GLY A 239 23.53 -17.54 -24.79
C GLY A 239 23.65 -16.02 -24.95
N PRO A 240 23.42 -15.45 -26.16
CA PRO A 240 23.48 -14.01 -26.37
C PRO A 240 22.22 -13.26 -25.92
N HIS A 241 21.17 -13.95 -25.43
CA HIS A 241 19.93 -13.29 -25.03
C HIS A 241 20.09 -12.59 -23.67
N PRO A 242 19.83 -11.28 -23.56
CA PRO A 242 19.96 -10.56 -22.29
C PRO A 242 18.94 -11.08 -21.25
N VAL A 243 19.39 -11.26 -20.02
CA VAL A 243 18.52 -11.62 -18.88
C VAL A 243 18.80 -10.72 -17.70
N VAL A 244 17.72 -10.20 -17.12
CA VAL A 244 17.74 -9.46 -15.85
C VAL A 244 16.75 -10.11 -14.89
N LEU A 245 17.21 -10.49 -13.71
CA LEU A 245 16.35 -10.98 -12.64
C LEU A 245 16.33 -9.95 -11.53
N ILE A 246 15.17 -9.64 -10.99
CA ILE A 246 14.98 -8.69 -9.89
C ILE A 246 14.69 -9.48 -8.60
N SER A 247 15.29 -9.07 -7.49
CA SER A 247 15.08 -9.72 -6.19
C SER A 247 13.66 -9.49 -5.67
N GLY A 248 13.21 -10.34 -4.75
CA GLY A 248 11.91 -10.20 -4.10
C GLY A 248 11.77 -8.92 -3.29
N ASP A 249 12.86 -8.40 -2.74
CA ASP A 249 12.90 -7.14 -1.99
C ASP A 249 13.24 -5.90 -2.84
N LEU A 250 13.44 -6.04 -4.15
CA LEU A 250 13.77 -4.95 -5.11
C LEU A 250 15.11 -4.22 -4.89
N HIS A 251 15.86 -4.50 -3.83
CA HIS A 251 17.18 -3.91 -3.52
C HIS A 251 18.35 -4.56 -4.29
N CYS A 252 18.07 -5.54 -5.16
CA CYS A 252 19.08 -6.36 -5.84
C CYS A 252 18.59 -6.80 -7.23
N CYS A 253 19.50 -6.90 -8.20
CA CYS A 253 19.20 -7.55 -9.48
C CYS A 253 20.40 -8.34 -10.03
N TRP A 254 20.11 -9.47 -10.67
CA TRP A 254 21.09 -10.41 -11.20
C TRP A 254 21.02 -10.45 -12.73
N LEU A 255 22.13 -10.07 -13.38
CA LEU A 255 22.26 -9.91 -14.82
C LEU A 255 23.24 -10.94 -15.41
N ASN A 256 22.96 -11.36 -16.65
CA ASN A 256 23.92 -12.09 -17.47
C ASN A 256 24.88 -11.13 -18.22
N SER A 257 25.92 -11.65 -18.86
CA SER A 257 26.94 -10.83 -19.53
C SER A 257 26.37 -9.96 -20.65
N ALA A 258 25.35 -10.44 -21.36
CA ALA A 258 24.66 -9.69 -22.41
C ALA A 258 23.86 -8.50 -21.85
N ALA A 259 23.15 -8.68 -20.73
CA ALA A 259 22.42 -7.59 -20.07
C ALA A 259 23.38 -6.55 -19.46
N LEU A 260 24.46 -6.99 -18.80
CA LEU A 260 25.50 -6.11 -18.29
C LEU A 260 26.11 -5.22 -19.38
N ALA A 261 26.32 -5.75 -20.59
CA ALA A 261 26.80 -4.96 -21.73
C ALA A 261 25.77 -3.90 -22.18
N GLN A 262 24.47 -4.22 -22.17
CA GLN A 262 23.42 -3.27 -22.55
C GLN A 262 23.22 -2.14 -21.52
N THR A 263 23.44 -2.40 -20.24
CA THR A 263 23.33 -1.42 -19.15
C THR A 263 24.61 -0.62 -18.91
N GLY A 264 25.70 -0.90 -19.66
CA GLY A 264 26.99 -0.22 -19.50
C GLY A 264 27.86 -0.74 -18.34
N LEU A 265 27.47 -1.85 -17.73
CA LEU A 265 28.12 -2.50 -16.59
C LEU A 265 28.94 -3.74 -17.01
N ALA A 266 29.44 -3.74 -18.25
CA ALA A 266 30.24 -4.83 -18.80
C ALA A 266 31.47 -5.12 -17.93
N GLY A 267 31.65 -6.38 -17.52
CA GLY A 267 32.75 -6.80 -16.65
C GLY A 267 32.48 -6.64 -15.14
N HIS A 268 31.26 -6.31 -14.72
CA HIS A 268 30.85 -6.38 -13.31
C HIS A 268 31.18 -7.77 -12.71
N PRO A 269 31.88 -7.88 -11.56
CA PRO A 269 32.58 -9.09 -11.13
C PRO A 269 31.67 -10.31 -10.89
N THR A 270 30.43 -10.09 -10.45
CA THR A 270 29.44 -11.15 -10.18
C THR A 270 28.25 -11.11 -11.13
N GLY A 271 27.95 -9.96 -11.72
CA GLY A 271 26.63 -9.67 -12.32
C GLY A 271 25.47 -9.51 -11.32
N LEU A 272 25.72 -9.53 -10.00
CA LEU A 272 24.73 -9.26 -8.96
C LEU A 272 24.88 -7.82 -8.46
N LEU A 273 23.97 -6.94 -8.88
CA LEU A 273 23.96 -5.52 -8.54
C LEU A 273 23.13 -5.28 -7.26
N ARG A 274 23.46 -4.23 -6.52
CA ARG A 274 22.82 -3.89 -5.23
C ARG A 274 22.53 -2.39 -5.13
N GLU A 275 21.47 -2.04 -4.41
CA GLU A 275 21.07 -0.66 -4.10
C GLU A 275 21.05 0.23 -5.37
N GLU A 276 21.78 1.35 -5.44
CA GLU A 276 21.72 2.30 -6.56
C GLU A 276 22.06 1.68 -7.93
N GLU A 277 22.97 0.71 -8.00
CA GLU A 277 23.25 0.01 -9.27
C GLU A 277 22.05 -0.84 -9.73
N ALA A 278 21.34 -1.47 -8.77
CA ALA A 278 20.12 -2.20 -9.07
C ALA A 278 18.98 -1.24 -9.45
N PHE A 279 18.80 -0.15 -8.70
CA PHE A 279 17.79 0.87 -8.99
C PHE A 279 18.02 1.54 -10.36
N ALA A 280 19.26 1.75 -10.78
CA ALA A 280 19.58 2.22 -12.12
C ALA A 280 19.11 1.25 -13.22
N VAL A 281 19.28 -0.06 -13.03
CA VAL A 281 18.77 -1.08 -13.95
C VAL A 281 17.24 -1.17 -13.92
N HIS A 282 16.60 -1.02 -12.75
CA HIS A 282 15.13 -0.99 -12.67
C HIS A 282 14.56 0.18 -13.48
N ARG A 283 15.09 1.40 -13.29
CA ARG A 283 14.69 2.59 -14.05
C ARG A 283 14.85 2.39 -15.56
N ALA A 284 15.90 1.69 -16.01
CA ALA A 284 16.12 1.36 -17.42
C ALA A 284 15.19 0.26 -17.95
N LEU A 285 14.81 -0.72 -17.14
CA LEU A 285 13.82 -1.76 -17.51
C LEU A 285 12.39 -1.21 -17.59
N ASP A 286 12.12 -0.13 -16.87
CA ASP A 286 10.83 0.55 -16.84
C ASP A 286 10.72 1.62 -17.96
N GLU A 287 11.72 1.75 -18.87
CA GLU A 287 11.65 2.47 -20.16
C GLU A 287 10.76 1.74 -21.20
N VAL A 288 9.54 1.41 -20.79
CA VAL A 288 8.48 0.83 -21.64
C VAL A 288 7.59 1.99 -22.13
N PRO A 289 7.08 1.96 -23.38
CA PRO A 289 6.16 3.00 -23.86
C PRO A 289 4.97 3.19 -22.91
N ALA A 290 4.68 4.45 -22.59
CA ALA A 290 3.78 4.82 -21.51
C ALA A 290 2.38 4.21 -21.66
N GLU A 291 1.87 4.13 -22.89
CA GLU A 291 0.59 3.53 -23.24
C GLU A 291 0.51 2.02 -22.93
N VAL A 292 1.65 1.31 -22.97
CA VAL A 292 1.73 -0.13 -22.65
C VAL A 292 1.70 -0.33 -21.12
N VAL A 293 2.49 0.46 -20.39
CA VAL A 293 2.49 0.43 -18.92
C VAL A 293 1.14 0.86 -18.36
N ASP A 294 0.50 1.86 -18.96
CA ASP A 294 -0.83 2.31 -18.55
C ASP A 294 -1.89 1.23 -18.84
N ALA A 295 -1.86 0.57 -20.01
CA ALA A 295 -2.76 -0.57 -20.26
C ALA A 295 -2.60 -1.68 -19.21
N TRP A 296 -1.36 -2.01 -18.80
CA TRP A 296 -1.12 -2.97 -17.71
C TRP A 296 -1.58 -2.44 -16.35
N ALA A 297 -1.41 -1.15 -16.07
CA ALA A 297 -1.87 -0.51 -14.84
C ALA A 297 -3.41 -0.53 -14.73
N LEU A 298 -4.14 -0.48 -15.85
CA LEU A 298 -5.59 -0.66 -15.87
C LEU A 298 -6.00 -2.11 -15.55
N ASP A 299 -5.36 -3.11 -16.15
CA ASP A 299 -5.57 -4.53 -15.81
C ASP A 299 -5.27 -4.78 -14.32
N SER A 300 -4.17 -4.20 -13.81
CA SER A 300 -3.78 -4.22 -12.40
C SER A 300 -4.83 -3.55 -11.49
N ALA A 301 -5.42 -2.43 -11.92
CA ALA A 301 -6.50 -1.77 -11.17
C ALA A 301 -7.78 -2.62 -11.13
N GLN A 302 -8.11 -3.33 -12.20
CA GLN A 302 -9.22 -4.31 -12.23
C GLN A 302 -8.94 -5.49 -11.28
N ALA A 303 -7.71 -6.02 -11.29
CA ALA A 303 -7.30 -7.09 -10.38
C ALA A 303 -7.39 -6.64 -8.91
N ALA A 304 -6.93 -5.43 -8.57
CA ALA A 304 -7.05 -4.87 -7.23
C ALA A 304 -8.53 -4.65 -6.82
N ALA A 305 -9.36 -4.10 -7.71
CA ALA A 305 -10.81 -3.98 -7.47
C ALA A 305 -11.47 -5.34 -7.24
N ALA A 306 -11.04 -6.40 -7.92
CA ALA A 306 -11.49 -7.78 -7.69
C ALA A 306 -11.05 -8.38 -6.32
N ARG A 307 -10.16 -7.68 -5.57
CA ARG A 307 -9.84 -7.97 -4.17
C ARG A 307 -10.50 -7.01 -3.18
N GLY A 308 -11.41 -6.13 -3.62
CA GLY A 308 -12.06 -5.16 -2.73
C GLY A 308 -11.29 -3.86 -2.52
N VAL A 309 -10.21 -3.64 -3.28
CA VAL A 309 -9.41 -2.42 -3.21
C VAL A 309 -10.15 -1.27 -3.89
N VAL A 310 -10.28 -0.15 -3.18
CA VAL A 310 -10.87 1.11 -3.66
C VAL A 310 -9.84 2.24 -3.76
N GLY A 311 -8.65 2.06 -3.18
CA GLY A 311 -7.59 3.07 -3.27
C GLY A 311 -6.20 2.55 -2.97
N ILE A 312 -5.20 3.30 -3.43
CA ILE A 312 -3.77 2.99 -3.26
C ILE A 312 -2.98 4.23 -2.85
N VAL A 313 -1.90 4.04 -2.10
CA VAL A 313 -0.81 5.01 -1.97
C VAL A 313 0.30 4.56 -2.92
N ASP A 314 0.41 5.25 -4.05
CA ASP A 314 1.34 4.88 -5.14
C ASP A 314 2.70 5.55 -4.92
N LEU A 315 3.65 4.81 -4.37
CA LEU A 315 5.02 5.26 -4.12
C LEU A 315 5.95 4.97 -5.30
N GLU A 316 5.43 4.85 -6.52
CA GLU A 316 6.25 4.71 -7.72
C GLU A 316 7.35 5.80 -7.83
N MET A 317 8.57 5.42 -8.22
CA MET A 317 9.75 6.31 -8.21
C MET A 317 9.82 7.22 -9.46
N ALA A 318 8.70 7.83 -9.84
CA ALA A 318 8.52 8.60 -11.07
C ALA A 318 7.86 9.97 -10.83
N TRP A 319 7.76 10.78 -11.89
CA TRP A 319 6.97 12.01 -11.86
C TRP A 319 5.47 11.70 -11.99
N ASN A 320 4.91 11.15 -10.92
CA ASN A 320 3.57 10.56 -10.89
C ASN A 320 2.43 11.52 -11.22
N HIS A 321 2.61 12.84 -11.05
CA HIS A 321 1.61 13.83 -11.44
C HIS A 321 1.26 13.73 -12.94
N GLU A 322 2.26 13.56 -13.80
CA GLU A 322 2.09 13.50 -15.25
C GLU A 322 1.60 12.11 -15.69
N VAL A 323 2.06 11.04 -15.01
CA VAL A 323 1.56 9.66 -15.18
C VAL A 323 0.07 9.57 -14.89
N TRP A 324 -0.37 10.02 -13.71
CA TRP A 324 -1.78 9.91 -13.32
C TRP A 324 -2.69 10.91 -14.04
N THR A 325 -2.19 12.08 -14.44
CA THR A 325 -2.93 12.99 -15.33
C THR A 325 -3.26 12.29 -16.66
N ARG A 326 -2.29 11.56 -17.25
CA ARG A 326 -2.46 10.80 -18.49
C ARG A 326 -3.40 9.60 -18.30
N ARG A 327 -3.22 8.81 -17.23
CA ARG A 327 -4.11 7.67 -16.89
C ARG A 327 -5.56 8.12 -16.69
N LEU A 328 -5.80 9.23 -15.98
CA LEU A 328 -7.14 9.81 -15.84
C LEU A 328 -7.73 10.22 -17.19
N ALA A 329 -6.95 10.86 -18.06
CA ALA A 329 -7.39 11.21 -19.41
C ALA A 329 -7.69 9.97 -20.29
N ALA A 330 -7.03 8.84 -20.02
CA ALA A 330 -7.30 7.54 -20.64
C ALA A 330 -8.46 6.75 -19.97
N GLY A 331 -9.15 7.33 -18.97
CA GLY A 331 -10.32 6.70 -18.32
C GLY A 331 -9.99 5.75 -17.18
N HIS A 332 -8.80 5.82 -16.59
CA HIS A 332 -8.47 5.04 -15.39
C HIS A 332 -9.18 5.62 -14.16
N ASP A 333 -10.36 5.08 -13.85
CA ASP A 333 -11.21 5.60 -12.77
C ASP A 333 -11.56 4.55 -11.69
N LEU A 334 -10.90 3.39 -11.70
CA LEU A 334 -11.24 2.24 -10.85
C LEU A 334 -10.75 2.34 -9.40
N LEU A 335 -9.83 3.26 -9.10
CA LEU A 335 -9.18 3.40 -7.79
C LEU A 335 -9.03 4.88 -7.43
N ARG A 336 -9.02 5.17 -6.12
CA ARG A 336 -8.40 6.39 -5.57
C ARG A 336 -6.89 6.23 -5.52
N VAL A 337 -6.17 7.33 -5.68
CA VAL A 337 -4.70 7.34 -5.67
C VAL A 337 -4.18 8.52 -4.87
N GLU A 338 -3.23 8.26 -3.98
CA GLU A 338 -2.36 9.25 -3.36
C GLU A 338 -0.92 8.93 -3.78
N PHE A 339 -0.35 9.67 -4.74
CA PHE A 339 0.98 9.32 -5.28
C PHE A 339 2.13 10.04 -4.58
N GLY A 340 3.25 9.35 -4.39
CA GLY A 340 4.46 9.89 -3.78
C GLY A 340 5.20 10.92 -4.65
N VAL A 341 5.87 11.86 -3.99
CA VAL A 341 6.89 12.76 -4.58
C VAL A 341 8.24 12.48 -3.95
N TYR A 342 9.29 12.35 -4.77
CA TYR A 342 10.65 11.97 -4.33
C TYR A 342 11.63 13.16 -4.28
N PRO A 343 12.81 13.04 -3.63
CA PRO A 343 13.74 14.17 -3.41
C PRO A 343 14.20 14.85 -4.70
N HIS A 344 14.50 14.07 -5.75
CA HIS A 344 14.90 14.57 -7.07
C HIS A 344 13.75 15.29 -7.83
N HIS A 345 12.54 15.27 -7.29
CA HIS A 345 11.36 15.95 -7.82
C HIS A 345 10.85 17.08 -6.90
N LEU A 346 11.45 17.28 -5.72
CA LEU A 346 10.99 18.28 -4.74
C LEU A 346 11.04 19.71 -5.30
N ASP A 347 12.13 20.09 -5.96
CA ASP A 347 12.32 21.45 -6.50
C ASP A 347 11.29 21.78 -7.59
N ARG A 348 10.99 20.80 -8.46
CA ARG A 348 9.92 20.87 -9.46
C ARG A 348 8.56 21.02 -8.79
N ALA A 349 8.26 20.18 -7.80
CA ALA A 349 7.00 20.22 -7.07
C ALA A 349 6.74 21.56 -6.36
N ILE A 350 7.77 22.13 -5.72
CA ILE A 350 7.72 23.46 -5.10
C ILE A 350 7.47 24.55 -6.15
N THR A 351 8.13 24.48 -7.30
CA THR A 351 7.99 25.48 -8.38
C THR A 351 6.62 25.41 -9.04
N GLU A 352 6.06 24.21 -9.21
CA GLU A 352 4.69 23.99 -9.71
C GLU A 352 3.60 24.24 -8.64
N GLY A 353 3.99 24.48 -7.39
CA GLY A 353 3.05 24.78 -6.29
C GLY A 353 2.20 23.58 -5.84
N ILE A 354 2.60 22.35 -6.19
CA ILE A 354 1.93 21.13 -5.75
C ILE A 354 2.41 20.70 -4.36
N ARG A 355 1.52 20.08 -3.59
CA ARG A 355 1.72 19.66 -2.20
C ARG A 355 0.77 18.51 -1.87
N THR A 356 0.99 17.83 -0.74
CA THR A 356 0.09 16.76 -0.29
C THR A 356 -1.36 17.24 -0.22
N GLY A 357 -2.28 16.44 -0.77
CA GLY A 357 -3.71 16.75 -0.88
C GLY A 357 -4.08 17.65 -2.07
N THR A 358 -3.14 18.09 -2.92
CA THR A 358 -3.49 18.76 -4.19
C THR A 358 -4.23 17.77 -5.10
N PRO A 359 -5.47 18.09 -5.55
CA PRO A 359 -6.23 17.22 -6.45
C PRO A 359 -5.64 17.23 -7.86
N VAL A 360 -5.60 16.07 -8.51
CA VAL A 360 -5.23 15.93 -9.92
C VAL A 360 -6.47 15.64 -10.75
N SER A 361 -6.59 16.30 -11.90
CA SER A 361 -7.70 16.16 -12.83
C SER A 361 -7.19 15.89 -14.24
N ALA A 362 -7.96 15.14 -15.03
CA ALA A 362 -7.70 15.06 -16.46
C ALA A 362 -7.74 16.48 -17.08
N PRO A 363 -6.91 16.79 -18.09
CA PRO A 363 -6.99 18.07 -18.79
C PRO A 363 -8.37 18.20 -19.43
N SER A 364 -9.14 19.23 -19.07
CA SER A 364 -10.41 19.47 -19.73
C SER A 364 -10.16 19.95 -21.17
N ASP A 365 -10.91 19.43 -22.15
CA ASP A 365 -10.98 19.97 -23.50
C ASP A 365 -11.60 21.38 -23.52
N ARG A 366 -10.81 22.36 -23.10
CA ARG A 366 -11.10 23.80 -23.14
C ARG A 366 -9.84 24.59 -23.47
N ALA A 367 -9.41 24.48 -24.73
CA ALA A 367 -8.77 25.62 -25.38
C ALA A 367 -9.77 26.81 -25.34
N GLY A 368 -9.50 27.80 -24.49
CA GLY A 368 -10.53 28.73 -24.02
C GLY A 368 -10.06 30.10 -23.52
N SER A 369 -9.03 30.67 -24.18
CA SER A 369 -8.54 32.06 -24.03
C SER A 369 -7.93 32.48 -22.68
N PRO A 370 -6.89 33.35 -22.69
CA PRO A 370 -6.23 33.81 -21.47
C PRO A 370 -7.09 34.84 -20.73
N VAL A 371 -7.29 34.64 -19.42
CA VAL A 371 -7.86 35.67 -18.54
C VAL A 371 -6.75 36.66 -18.18
N SER A 372 -7.01 37.94 -18.41
CA SER A 372 -6.07 39.04 -18.17
C SER A 372 -5.73 39.22 -16.68
N ALA A 373 -4.47 39.53 -16.40
CA ALA A 373 -3.99 39.82 -15.05
C ALA A 373 -4.60 41.12 -14.45
N PRO A 374 -4.98 41.14 -13.16
CA PRO A 374 -5.26 42.39 -12.44
C PRO A 374 -3.96 43.11 -12.06
N SER A 375 -3.95 44.44 -12.24
CA SER A 375 -2.83 45.33 -11.97
C SER A 375 -2.53 45.59 -10.49
N ASP A 376 -1.28 45.94 -10.20
CA ASP A 376 -0.78 46.39 -8.89
C ASP A 376 -1.64 47.43 -8.16
N ARG A 377 -1.77 47.28 -6.84
CA ARG A 377 -1.73 48.41 -5.89
C ARG A 377 -1.01 48.02 -4.59
N ALA A 378 0.00 48.81 -4.25
CA ALA A 378 0.74 48.68 -2.99
C ALA A 378 0.00 49.35 -1.81
N GLY A 379 0.18 48.80 -0.60
CA GLY A 379 -0.29 49.37 0.67
C GLY A 379 0.30 48.59 1.85
N SER A 380 0.92 49.29 2.81
CA SER A 380 1.76 48.74 3.89
C SER A 380 1.56 49.60 5.16
N PRO A 381 1.96 49.21 6.39
CA PRO A 381 2.01 47.89 7.04
C PRO A 381 1.34 47.86 8.44
N ALA A 382 1.50 46.72 9.13
CA ALA A 382 1.57 46.51 10.60
C ALA A 382 0.29 46.27 11.44
N SER A 383 0.26 45.14 12.14
CA SER A 383 0.33 45.08 13.62
C SER A 383 0.53 43.64 14.13
N ARG A 384 1.00 43.48 15.38
CA ARG A 384 1.31 42.19 16.03
C ARG A 384 0.19 41.74 16.98
N GLY A 385 0.00 40.43 17.12
CA GLY A 385 -0.40 39.80 18.39
C GLY A 385 -1.62 38.87 18.34
N GLY A 386 -1.51 37.71 19.00
CA GLY A 386 -2.65 36.84 19.30
C GLY A 386 -2.45 35.36 18.95
N PHE A 387 -1.65 34.63 19.73
CA PHE A 387 -1.73 33.16 19.73
C PHE A 387 -3.01 32.73 20.46
N GLY A 388 -3.96 32.14 19.74
CA GLY A 388 -5.19 31.58 20.28
C GLY A 388 -5.36 30.13 19.84
N SER A 389 -5.29 29.19 20.78
CA SER A 389 -5.54 27.77 20.51
C SER A 389 -7.03 27.52 20.26
N SER A 390 -7.38 27.05 19.07
CA SER A 390 -8.70 26.46 18.74
C SER A 390 -8.66 25.85 17.32
N VAL A 391 -8.12 24.64 17.17
CA VAL A 391 -8.31 23.86 15.92
C VAL A 391 -9.69 23.21 15.96
N THR A 392 -10.72 23.98 15.64
CA THR A 392 -12.05 23.46 15.30
C THR A 392 -12.03 22.94 13.87
N ALA A 393 -12.26 21.64 13.68
CA ALA A 393 -12.30 21.01 12.37
C ALA A 393 -13.37 21.65 11.45
N PRO A 394 -13.04 22.05 10.20
CA PRO A 394 -14.00 22.64 9.29
C PRO A 394 -14.96 21.59 8.70
N ARG A 395 -16.14 21.43 9.31
CA ARG A 395 -17.27 20.70 8.71
C ARG A 395 -17.88 21.48 7.53
N ALA A 396 -17.27 21.41 6.36
CA ALA A 396 -17.84 21.95 5.11
C ALA A 396 -17.24 21.36 3.81
N ALA A 397 -17.45 20.07 3.52
CA ALA A 397 -17.13 19.47 2.20
C ALA A 397 -17.86 18.13 1.94
N LEU A 398 -19.20 18.13 1.84
CA LEU A 398 -20.01 16.90 1.62
C LEU A 398 -20.90 16.94 0.36
N ALA A 399 -20.51 17.68 -0.67
CA ALA A 399 -21.23 17.73 -1.96
C ALA A 399 -20.28 17.82 -3.19
N GLY A 400 -19.03 17.40 -3.04
CA GLY A 400 -18.02 17.48 -4.11
C GLY A 400 -16.83 16.52 -3.99
N GLY A 401 -16.51 16.02 -2.80
CA GLY A 401 -15.36 15.11 -2.60
C GLY A 401 -15.48 13.73 -3.28
N ALA A 402 -16.68 13.34 -3.72
CA ALA A 402 -16.88 12.07 -4.43
C ALA A 402 -16.24 12.04 -5.83
N SER A 403 -15.93 13.20 -6.43
CA SER A 403 -15.50 13.29 -7.84
C SER A 403 -13.98 13.24 -8.08
N VAL A 404 -13.14 13.52 -7.08
CA VAL A 404 -11.68 13.49 -7.24
C VAL A 404 -11.14 12.14 -6.82
N LEU A 405 -10.51 11.44 -7.76
CA LEU A 405 -9.91 10.13 -7.54
C LEU A 405 -8.41 10.21 -7.19
N VAL A 406 -7.66 11.11 -7.83
CA VAL A 406 -6.21 11.22 -7.67
C VAL A 406 -5.84 12.48 -6.91
N HIS A 407 -4.95 12.34 -5.93
CA HIS A 407 -4.31 13.43 -5.22
C HIS A 407 -2.79 13.25 -5.20
N VAL A 408 -2.05 14.35 -5.10
CA VAL A 408 -0.65 14.33 -4.68
C VAL A 408 -0.61 13.81 -3.25
N GLY A 409 0.10 12.71 -3.03
CA GLY A 409 0.28 12.04 -1.74
C GLY A 409 1.48 12.56 -0.96
N PRO A 410 2.23 11.68 -0.25
CA PRO A 410 3.31 12.09 0.64
C PRO A 410 4.61 12.44 -0.11
N PHE A 411 5.54 13.10 0.59
CA PHE A 411 6.93 13.22 0.16
C PHE A 411 7.73 12.02 0.68
N LYS A 412 8.13 11.11 -0.21
CA LYS A 412 8.78 9.83 0.12
C LYS A 412 10.31 9.98 0.12
N VAL A 413 10.97 9.55 1.20
CA VAL A 413 12.44 9.50 1.35
C VAL A 413 12.87 8.07 1.73
N ILE A 414 14.03 7.63 1.25
CA ILE A 414 14.62 6.32 1.58
C ILE A 414 15.89 6.57 2.41
N THR A 415 15.97 6.01 3.62
CA THR A 415 17.07 6.31 4.56
C THR A 415 18.07 5.17 4.73
N ASP A 416 17.64 3.92 4.56
CA ASP A 416 18.47 2.72 4.58
C ASP A 416 18.07 1.73 3.47
N GLY A 417 18.74 0.57 3.42
CA GLY A 417 18.41 -0.52 2.49
C GLY A 417 17.55 -1.62 3.13
N SER A 418 17.82 -2.89 2.80
CA SER A 418 16.98 -4.04 3.18
C SER A 418 17.63 -5.03 4.18
N LEU A 419 16.81 -5.89 4.78
CA LEU A 419 17.28 -7.04 5.56
C LEU A 419 18.03 -8.07 4.70
N ASN A 420 17.51 -8.42 3.51
CA ASN A 420 18.04 -9.50 2.68
C ASN A 420 19.43 -9.16 2.12
N THR A 421 19.65 -7.91 1.70
CA THR A 421 20.96 -7.42 1.25
C THR A 421 21.90 -7.08 2.42
N ARG A 422 21.38 -7.03 3.66
CA ARG A 422 22.05 -6.59 4.91
C ARG A 422 22.46 -5.12 4.90
N THR A 423 21.67 -4.27 4.25
CA THR A 423 21.90 -2.82 4.12
C THR A 423 20.90 -1.97 4.93
N ALA A 424 19.87 -2.57 5.54
CA ALA A 424 19.06 -1.90 6.54
C ALA A 424 19.91 -1.46 7.76
N TYR A 425 19.72 -0.24 8.26
CA TYR A 425 20.68 0.38 9.17
C TYR A 425 20.34 0.13 10.65
N CYS A 426 21.17 -0.69 11.29
CA CYS A 426 20.97 -1.23 12.63
C CYS A 426 21.88 -0.61 13.70
N PHE A 427 21.52 -0.79 14.98
CA PHE A 427 22.43 -0.49 16.10
C PHE A 427 23.57 -1.51 16.21
N ASP A 428 23.24 -2.80 16.10
CA ASP A 428 24.20 -3.91 16.17
C ASP A 428 24.70 -4.31 14.78
N GLU A 429 25.88 -4.89 14.72
CA GLU A 429 26.47 -5.42 13.48
C GLU A 429 25.72 -6.68 12.98
N TYR A 430 25.68 -6.84 11.66
CA TYR A 430 25.20 -8.06 11.00
C TYR A 430 26.19 -9.22 11.22
N PRO A 431 25.70 -10.42 11.59
CA PRO A 431 26.54 -11.59 11.78
C PRO A 431 27.44 -11.90 10.58
N GLY A 432 28.74 -12.08 10.83
CA GLY A 432 29.77 -12.36 9.82
C GLY A 432 30.34 -11.12 9.11
N LEU A 433 29.91 -9.90 9.47
CA LEU A 433 30.46 -8.63 8.98
C LEU A 433 31.16 -7.82 10.09
N GLU A 434 31.43 -8.42 11.25
CA GLU A 434 31.88 -7.72 12.45
C GLU A 434 33.18 -6.92 12.22
N GLY A 435 33.18 -5.64 12.64
CA GLY A 435 34.30 -4.72 12.46
C GLY A 435 34.58 -4.25 11.03
N GLN A 436 33.77 -4.64 10.03
CA GLN A 436 33.92 -4.19 8.64
C GLN A 436 33.17 -2.87 8.39
N PRO A 437 33.60 -2.01 7.45
CA PRO A 437 32.79 -0.88 7.00
C PRO A 437 31.44 -1.36 6.46
N GLY A 438 30.34 -0.72 6.88
CA GLY A 438 28.98 -1.16 6.51
C GLY A 438 28.47 -2.38 7.28
N SER A 439 29.19 -2.85 8.32
CA SER A 439 28.76 -3.97 9.18
C SER A 439 27.38 -3.81 9.80
N ARG A 440 26.88 -2.57 9.92
CA ARG A 440 25.55 -2.22 10.47
C ARG A 440 24.53 -1.86 9.41
N GLY A 441 24.79 -2.19 8.14
CA GLY A 441 24.05 -1.71 6.99
C GLY A 441 24.51 -0.33 6.51
N LEU A 442 23.67 0.32 5.70
CA LEU A 442 23.97 1.53 4.94
C LEU A 442 22.91 2.60 5.20
N LEU A 443 23.35 3.83 5.48
CA LEU A 443 22.51 5.01 5.36
C LEU A 443 22.58 5.52 3.92
N THR A 444 21.49 5.41 3.17
CA THR A 444 21.35 5.92 1.81
C THR A 444 21.05 7.42 1.80
N THR A 445 20.31 7.91 2.80
CA THR A 445 20.16 9.34 3.10
C THR A 445 20.69 9.64 4.51
N PRO A 446 21.83 10.34 4.68
CA PRO A 446 22.36 10.70 5.99
C PRO A 446 21.39 11.57 6.82
N PRO A 447 21.45 11.56 8.16
CA PRO A 447 20.47 12.26 9.00
C PRO A 447 20.37 13.76 8.74
N ASP A 448 21.48 14.43 8.47
CA ASP A 448 21.52 15.87 8.21
C ASP A 448 20.85 16.22 6.87
N GLU A 449 21.02 15.35 5.88
CA GLU A 449 20.34 15.47 4.57
C GLU A 449 18.85 15.16 4.69
N LEU A 450 18.47 14.11 5.44
CA LEU A 450 17.08 13.80 5.75
C LEU A 450 16.39 15.01 6.40
N ARG A 451 16.98 15.59 7.45
CA ARG A 451 16.42 16.78 8.13
C ARG A 451 16.31 17.97 7.17
N ALA A 452 17.29 18.21 6.31
CA ALA A 452 17.24 19.26 5.30
C ALA A 452 16.11 19.04 4.26
N LEU A 453 15.97 17.82 3.74
CA LEU A 453 14.91 17.45 2.80
C LEU A 453 13.52 17.59 3.43
N LEU A 454 13.32 17.02 4.63
CA LEU A 454 12.04 17.09 5.34
C LEU A 454 11.68 18.53 5.73
N THR A 455 12.63 19.35 6.17
CA THR A 455 12.40 20.79 6.43
C THR A 455 11.81 21.48 5.20
N ARG A 456 12.41 21.26 4.02
CA ARG A 456 11.97 21.87 2.76
C ARG A 456 10.60 21.36 2.33
N ALA A 457 10.36 20.05 2.42
CA ALA A 457 9.10 19.42 2.04
C ALA A 457 7.93 19.87 2.95
N VAL A 458 8.13 19.86 4.27
CA VAL A 458 7.12 20.31 5.25
C VAL A 458 6.83 21.81 5.07
N ALA A 459 7.85 22.65 4.84
CA ALA A 459 7.65 24.07 4.55
C ALA A 459 6.86 24.33 3.25
N ALA A 460 6.93 23.41 2.28
CA ALA A 460 6.13 23.43 1.05
C ALA A 460 4.70 22.83 1.23
N GLY A 461 4.40 22.26 2.39
CA GLY A 461 3.09 21.66 2.69
C GLY A 461 2.97 20.17 2.32
N PHE A 462 4.09 19.45 2.19
CA PHE A 462 4.07 17.99 2.08
C PHE A 462 4.01 17.30 3.45
N VAL A 463 3.34 16.15 3.48
CA VAL A 463 3.42 15.18 4.59
C VAL A 463 4.53 14.17 4.27
N PRO A 464 5.53 13.95 5.15
CA PRO A 464 6.58 12.97 4.89
C PRO A 464 6.12 11.51 4.97
N ALA A 465 6.70 10.67 4.13
CA ALA A 465 6.75 9.22 4.25
C ALA A 465 8.23 8.79 4.23
N VAL A 466 8.72 8.14 5.28
CA VAL A 466 10.16 7.83 5.42
C VAL A 466 10.36 6.33 5.50
N HIS A 467 11.06 5.74 4.54
CA HIS A 467 11.50 4.34 4.61
C HIS A 467 12.60 4.19 5.64
N ALA A 468 12.37 3.28 6.59
CA ALA A 468 13.35 2.84 7.57
C ALA A 468 13.09 1.37 7.95
N ILE A 469 13.99 0.47 7.57
CA ILE A 469 13.88 -0.97 7.89
C ILE A 469 14.62 -1.31 9.19
N GLY A 470 15.85 -0.83 9.36
CA GLY A 470 16.69 -1.10 10.53
C GLY A 470 16.30 -0.25 11.76
N ASP A 471 16.65 -0.73 12.95
CA ASP A 471 16.24 -0.08 14.21
C ASP A 471 16.95 1.25 14.48
N HIS A 472 18.12 1.47 13.88
CA HIS A 472 18.80 2.76 13.95
C HIS A 472 18.26 3.74 12.90
N ALA A 473 17.93 3.29 11.68
CA ALA A 473 17.20 4.10 10.70
C ALA A 473 15.86 4.59 11.27
N ASN A 474 15.09 3.69 11.90
CA ASN A 474 13.82 4.03 12.53
C ASN A 474 13.98 5.12 13.59
N ARG A 475 14.99 5.02 14.46
CA ARG A 475 15.28 6.08 15.44
C ARG A 475 15.63 7.41 14.78
N LEU A 476 16.55 7.41 13.80
CA LEU A 476 17.01 8.63 13.14
C LEU A 476 15.88 9.35 12.39
N ALA A 477 14.92 8.60 11.83
CA ALA A 477 13.72 9.15 11.24
C ALA A 477 12.75 9.72 12.28
N LEU A 478 12.49 9.01 13.40
CA LEU A 478 11.68 9.53 14.52
C LEU A 478 12.29 10.79 15.14
N ASP A 479 13.62 10.86 15.27
CA ASP A 479 14.34 12.03 15.75
C ASP A 479 14.12 13.23 14.82
N ALA A 480 14.09 13.01 13.50
CA ALA A 480 13.78 14.05 12.51
C ALA A 480 12.32 14.52 12.57
N PHE A 481 11.34 13.61 12.75
CA PHE A 481 9.93 13.97 12.98
C PHE A 481 9.75 14.80 14.25
N GLU A 482 10.44 14.42 15.34
CA GLU A 482 10.41 15.12 16.63
C GLU A 482 11.03 16.52 16.56
N GLU A 483 12.20 16.66 15.93
CA GLU A 483 12.88 17.97 15.75
C GLU A 483 12.04 18.95 14.91
N LEU A 484 11.36 18.44 13.87
CA LEU A 484 10.51 19.23 12.97
C LEU A 484 9.10 19.49 13.52
N GLY A 485 8.68 18.75 14.55
CA GLY A 485 7.32 18.80 15.08
C GLY A 485 6.25 18.40 14.05
N CYS A 486 6.59 17.51 13.11
CA CYS A 486 5.68 17.03 12.07
C CYS A 486 5.29 15.57 12.28
N GLY A 487 4.05 15.24 11.93
CA GLY A 487 3.63 13.85 11.73
C GLY A 487 3.96 13.37 10.32
N GLY A 488 3.52 12.16 9.99
CA GLY A 488 3.74 11.55 8.67
C GLY A 488 3.60 10.04 8.76
N SER A 489 4.35 9.32 7.94
CA SER A 489 4.48 7.87 8.03
C SER A 489 5.94 7.40 8.06
N LEU A 490 6.16 6.32 8.79
CA LEU A 490 7.33 5.48 8.69
C LEU A 490 6.95 4.25 7.89
N GLU A 491 7.63 4.05 6.77
CA GLU A 491 7.44 2.90 5.91
C GLU A 491 8.29 1.73 6.39
N HIS A 492 7.71 0.53 6.29
CA HIS A 492 8.20 -0.76 6.77
C HIS A 492 8.23 -0.89 8.29
N ALA A 493 8.92 0.01 9.00
CA ALA A 493 9.13 -0.06 10.45
C ALA A 493 9.51 -1.50 10.89
N GLN A 494 10.38 -2.13 10.11
CA GLN A 494 10.52 -3.59 10.09
C GLN A 494 11.24 -4.15 11.31
N LEU A 495 12.29 -3.47 11.80
CA LEU A 495 12.91 -3.71 13.09
C LEU A 495 12.87 -2.41 13.90
N VAL A 496 12.17 -2.40 15.03
CA VAL A 496 12.00 -1.21 15.88
C VAL A 496 12.64 -1.45 17.24
N SER A 497 13.17 -0.40 17.87
CA SER A 497 13.64 -0.48 19.26
C SER A 497 12.48 -0.36 20.24
N GLU A 498 12.48 -1.11 21.34
CA GLU A 498 11.38 -1.10 22.32
C GLU A 498 11.06 0.30 22.86
N SER A 499 12.07 1.16 23.01
CA SER A 499 11.90 2.54 23.47
C SER A 499 11.33 3.49 22.41
N ASP A 500 11.23 3.08 21.15
CA ASP A 500 10.68 3.89 20.06
C ASP A 500 9.19 3.62 19.79
N PHE A 501 8.61 2.51 20.24
CA PHE A 501 7.19 2.17 19.97
C PHE A 501 6.22 3.30 20.38
N GLY A 502 6.40 3.87 21.57
CA GLY A 502 5.57 4.98 22.07
C GLY A 502 5.75 6.30 21.33
N ARG A 503 6.84 6.46 20.55
CA ARG A 503 7.12 7.69 19.80
C ARG A 503 6.22 7.84 18.59
N PHE A 504 5.82 6.75 17.94
CA PHE A 504 4.85 6.77 16.83
C PHE A 504 3.56 7.49 17.25
N ALA A 505 2.97 7.08 18.38
CA ALA A 505 1.77 7.71 18.93
C ALA A 505 2.02 9.16 19.39
N ALA A 506 3.14 9.42 20.08
CA ALA A 506 3.47 10.74 20.62
C ALA A 506 3.72 11.80 19.53
N LEU A 507 4.28 11.41 18.39
CA LEU A 507 4.61 12.28 17.25
C LEU A 507 3.50 12.33 16.19
N GLY A 508 2.49 11.47 16.27
CA GLY A 508 1.48 11.33 15.21
C GLY A 508 2.04 10.73 13.92
N VAL A 509 3.02 9.83 14.04
CA VAL A 509 3.62 9.09 12.92
C VAL A 509 2.89 7.76 12.76
N THR A 510 2.37 7.51 11.56
CA THR A 510 1.73 6.25 11.19
C THR A 510 2.80 5.21 10.87
N ALA A 511 2.66 3.98 11.37
CA ALA A 511 3.47 2.85 10.93
C ALA A 511 2.81 2.24 9.67
N SER A 512 3.42 2.46 8.52
CA SER A 512 3.01 1.91 7.23
C SER A 512 3.77 0.61 7.00
N VAL A 513 3.08 -0.53 7.16
CA VAL A 513 3.69 -1.85 7.42
C VAL A 513 3.18 -2.92 6.47
N GLN A 514 4.05 -3.90 6.15
CA GLN A 514 3.76 -5.00 5.22
C GLN A 514 3.83 -6.38 5.92
N PRO A 515 2.78 -6.78 6.65
CA PRO A 515 2.74 -8.06 7.37
C PRO A 515 3.12 -9.32 6.57
N GLU A 516 2.85 -9.38 5.27
CA GLU A 516 3.21 -10.54 4.44
C GLU A 516 4.73 -10.70 4.27
N HIS A 517 5.51 -9.60 4.33
CA HIS A 517 6.97 -9.66 4.32
C HIS A 517 7.51 -10.48 5.49
N ALA A 518 6.82 -10.49 6.65
CA ALA A 518 7.19 -11.32 7.79
C ALA A 518 7.12 -12.83 7.49
N MET A 519 6.31 -13.25 6.51
CA MET A 519 6.19 -14.65 6.11
C MET A 519 7.35 -15.08 5.21
N ASP A 520 7.85 -14.16 4.38
CA ASP A 520 9.00 -14.39 3.50
C ASP A 520 10.34 -14.25 4.24
N ASP A 521 10.49 -13.19 5.04
CA ASP A 521 11.75 -12.82 5.68
C ASP A 521 12.02 -13.58 6.98
N ARG A 522 11.08 -14.39 7.50
CA ARG A 522 11.20 -15.13 8.76
C ARG A 522 12.59 -15.76 8.98
N ASP A 523 13.01 -16.60 8.03
CA ASP A 523 14.24 -17.38 8.17
C ASP A 523 15.50 -16.50 8.00
N VAL A 524 15.37 -15.40 7.27
CA VAL A 524 16.43 -14.38 7.06
C VAL A 524 16.62 -13.56 8.33
N ALA A 525 15.51 -13.15 8.96
CA ALA A 525 15.49 -12.41 10.21
C ALA A 525 16.04 -13.24 11.38
N GLU A 526 15.69 -14.53 11.48
CA GLU A 526 16.28 -15.42 12.50
C GLU A 526 17.80 -15.58 12.36
N ARG A 527 18.33 -15.51 11.12
CA ARG A 527 19.77 -15.56 10.85
C ARG A 527 20.47 -14.25 11.18
N TYR A 528 19.96 -13.12 10.69
CA TYR A 528 20.67 -11.83 10.69
C TYR A 528 20.27 -10.89 11.83
N TRP A 529 19.07 -11.03 12.38
CA TRP A 529 18.58 -10.32 13.56
C TRP A 529 18.35 -11.29 14.73
N SER A 530 19.12 -12.37 14.80
CA SER A 530 19.06 -13.36 15.88
C SER A 530 19.09 -12.68 17.26
N GLY A 531 18.19 -13.09 18.15
CA GLY A 531 17.99 -12.46 19.48
C GLY A 531 17.24 -11.12 19.47
N ARG A 532 16.84 -10.61 18.31
CA ARG A 532 16.09 -9.34 18.12
C ARG A 532 14.78 -9.51 17.34
N THR A 533 14.48 -10.71 16.85
CA THR A 533 13.30 -11.00 16.00
C THR A 533 11.95 -10.73 16.67
N GLY A 534 11.84 -10.83 18.00
CA GLY A 534 10.61 -10.51 18.75
C GLY A 534 10.16 -9.03 18.68
N ARG A 535 11.05 -8.13 18.25
CA ARG A 535 10.76 -6.71 17.93
C ARG A 535 10.85 -6.41 16.43
N SER A 536 10.79 -7.45 15.58
CA SER A 536 10.64 -7.33 14.13
C SER A 536 9.19 -7.57 13.70
N PHE A 537 8.71 -6.79 12.72
CA PHE A 537 7.31 -6.77 12.29
C PHE A 537 6.34 -6.69 13.49
N ALA A 538 6.62 -5.77 14.43
CA ALA A 538 6.06 -5.76 15.78
C ALA A 538 4.67 -5.10 15.86
N LEU A 539 3.71 -5.64 15.11
CA LEU A 539 2.38 -5.05 14.90
C LEU A 539 1.58 -4.88 16.21
N ALA A 540 1.62 -5.88 17.10
CA ALA A 540 0.91 -5.81 18.37
C ALA A 540 1.54 -4.78 19.30
N SER A 541 2.88 -4.78 19.44
CA SER A 541 3.59 -3.80 20.28
C SER A 541 3.40 -2.35 19.80
N LEU A 542 3.32 -2.11 18.49
CA LEU A 542 2.98 -0.81 17.93
C LEU A 542 1.56 -0.38 18.31
N LEU A 543 0.55 -1.26 18.14
CA LEU A 543 -0.84 -0.96 18.54
C LEU A 543 -1.01 -0.76 20.05
N GLU A 544 -0.34 -1.58 20.87
CA GLU A 544 -0.35 -1.46 22.34
C GLU A 544 0.27 -0.14 22.81
N ALA A 545 1.29 0.36 22.10
CA ALA A 545 1.88 1.69 22.30
C ALA A 545 1.01 2.84 21.75
N GLY A 546 -0.13 2.54 21.11
CA GLY A 546 -1.07 3.52 20.58
C GLY A 546 -0.75 4.03 19.17
N ALA A 547 0.17 3.39 18.45
CA ALA A 547 0.47 3.76 17.06
C ALA A 547 -0.71 3.46 16.13
N VAL A 548 -0.85 4.24 15.07
CA VAL A 548 -1.75 3.93 13.96
C VAL A 548 -1.00 3.02 12.99
N LEU A 549 -1.59 1.87 12.65
CA LEU A 549 -1.10 1.02 11.56
C LEU A 549 -1.84 1.36 10.26
N ALA A 550 -1.09 1.42 9.17
CA ALA A 550 -1.59 1.38 7.81
C ALA A 550 -0.95 0.18 7.11
N MET A 551 -1.74 -0.70 6.47
CA MET A 551 -1.19 -1.90 5.84
C MET A 551 -1.05 -1.75 4.33
N GLY A 552 0.10 -2.15 3.80
CA GLY A 552 0.37 -2.22 2.37
C GLY A 552 0.98 -3.56 1.96
N SER A 553 1.13 -3.77 0.66
CA SER A 553 1.86 -4.91 0.10
C SER A 553 3.33 -4.61 -0.19
N ASP A 554 3.65 -3.33 -0.45
CA ASP A 554 4.85 -2.92 -1.16
C ASP A 554 5.00 -3.69 -2.49
N ALA A 555 3.87 -3.92 -3.18
CA ALA A 555 3.88 -4.68 -4.43
C ALA A 555 4.79 -3.98 -5.46
N PRO A 556 5.67 -4.72 -6.16
CA PRO A 556 5.64 -6.19 -6.31
C PRO A 556 6.34 -7.06 -5.25
N VAL A 557 6.84 -6.54 -4.12
CA VAL A 557 7.52 -7.35 -3.07
C VAL A 557 6.60 -8.45 -2.50
N ALA A 558 5.35 -8.08 -2.20
CA ALA A 558 4.27 -9.02 -1.90
C ALA A 558 3.07 -8.78 -2.84
N PRO A 559 2.10 -9.71 -2.93
CA PRO A 559 0.90 -9.50 -3.74
C PRO A 559 0.09 -8.29 -3.26
N LEU A 560 -0.43 -7.48 -4.19
CA LEU A 560 -1.42 -6.43 -3.92
C LEU A 560 -2.78 -7.06 -3.60
N ASP A 561 -2.87 -7.63 -2.40
CA ASP A 561 -4.07 -8.28 -1.86
C ASP A 561 -4.16 -8.02 -0.35
N PRO A 562 -4.99 -7.06 0.09
CA PRO A 562 -5.15 -6.76 1.50
C PRO A 562 -5.59 -7.96 2.35
N TRP A 563 -6.24 -8.98 1.77
CA TRP A 563 -6.67 -10.17 2.50
C TRP A 563 -5.50 -11.09 2.85
N VAL A 564 -4.50 -11.19 1.96
CA VAL A 564 -3.22 -11.85 2.24
C VAL A 564 -2.49 -11.12 3.37
N THR A 565 -2.42 -9.80 3.29
CA THR A 565 -1.78 -8.95 4.31
C THR A 565 -2.48 -9.04 5.67
N MET A 566 -3.82 -9.01 5.70
CA MET A 566 -4.61 -9.22 6.93
C MET A 566 -4.39 -10.63 7.49
N ALA A 567 -4.33 -11.67 6.65
CA ALA A 567 -4.10 -13.04 7.11
C ALA A 567 -2.71 -13.20 7.76
N ALA A 568 -1.67 -12.59 7.20
CA ALA A 568 -0.33 -12.59 7.81
C ALA A 568 -0.31 -11.81 9.14
N ALA A 569 -1.01 -10.67 9.23
CA ALA A 569 -1.10 -9.87 10.44
C ALA A 569 -1.84 -10.59 11.59
N ILE A 570 -2.91 -11.33 11.27
CA ILE A 570 -3.72 -12.07 12.25
C ILE A 570 -3.06 -13.41 12.59
N GLY A 571 -2.71 -14.22 11.58
CA GLY A 571 -2.25 -15.59 11.76
C GLY A 571 -0.76 -15.73 12.09
N ARG A 572 0.07 -14.75 11.67
CA ARG A 572 1.54 -14.82 11.74
C ARG A 572 2.13 -16.10 11.10
N ALA A 573 1.40 -16.72 10.17
CA ALA A 573 1.67 -18.02 9.59
C ALA A 573 1.33 -18.06 8.09
N ARG A 574 2.03 -18.92 7.36
CA ARG A 574 1.79 -19.24 5.94
C ARG A 574 2.25 -20.68 5.65
N ASP A 575 1.70 -21.29 4.60
CA ASP A 575 2.15 -22.58 4.05
C ASP A 575 2.16 -23.74 5.07
N GLY A 576 1.25 -23.70 6.06
CA GLY A 576 1.17 -24.68 7.15
C GLY A 576 2.30 -24.63 8.17
N ARG A 577 3.14 -23.58 8.17
CA ARG A 577 4.17 -23.36 9.19
C ARG A 577 3.55 -22.82 10.48
N GLU A 578 4.11 -23.22 11.63
CA GLU A 578 3.76 -22.65 12.94
C GLU A 578 3.89 -21.12 12.97
N PRO A 579 3.00 -20.38 13.67
CA PRO A 579 3.08 -18.92 13.79
C PRO A 579 4.47 -18.40 14.20
N TRP A 580 4.90 -17.30 13.60
CA TRP A 580 6.18 -16.65 13.89
C TRP A 580 5.98 -15.35 14.67
N HIS A 581 6.46 -15.33 15.91
CA HIS A 581 6.08 -14.32 16.91
C HIS A 581 4.56 -14.17 17.02
N PRO A 582 3.83 -15.22 17.49
CA PRO A 582 2.39 -15.12 17.72
C PRO A 582 2.01 -14.00 18.70
N GLU A 583 2.92 -13.57 19.56
CA GLU A 583 2.79 -12.38 20.41
C GLU A 583 2.67 -11.06 19.63
N GLN A 584 3.03 -11.05 18.34
CA GLN A 584 2.85 -9.91 17.41
C GLN A 584 1.62 -10.06 16.50
N SER A 585 0.72 -11.01 16.79
CA SER A 585 -0.59 -11.15 16.14
C SER A 585 -1.53 -9.99 16.52
N ILE A 586 -2.33 -9.52 15.56
CA ILE A 586 -3.35 -8.48 15.79
C ILE A 586 -4.76 -9.00 15.53
N ALA A 587 -5.75 -8.42 16.22
CA ALA A 587 -7.15 -8.77 16.04
C ALA A 587 -7.64 -8.47 14.61
N ALA A 588 -8.54 -9.29 14.08
CA ALA A 588 -9.09 -9.12 12.72
C ALA A 588 -9.76 -7.75 12.49
N SER A 589 -10.34 -7.15 13.54
CA SER A 589 -10.89 -5.78 13.48
C SER A 589 -9.82 -4.70 13.37
N ALA A 590 -8.65 -4.88 14.01
CA ALA A 590 -7.51 -3.97 13.87
C ALA A 590 -6.86 -4.13 12.48
N ALA A 591 -6.76 -5.37 11.97
CA ALA A 591 -6.29 -5.64 10.62
C ALA A 591 -7.22 -5.00 9.58
N LEU A 592 -8.55 -5.18 9.68
CA LEU A 592 -9.52 -4.53 8.78
C LEU A 592 -9.39 -3.00 8.85
N ALA A 593 -9.26 -2.43 10.04
CA ALA A 593 -9.07 -0.98 10.20
C ALA A 593 -7.79 -0.48 9.49
N ALA A 594 -6.66 -1.17 9.67
CA ALA A 594 -5.39 -0.79 9.05
C ALA A 594 -5.40 -0.96 7.51
N SER A 595 -6.21 -1.87 6.98
CA SER A 595 -6.48 -2.01 5.53
C SER A 595 -7.61 -1.11 5.01
N ALA A 596 -8.29 -0.31 5.86
CA ALA A 596 -9.47 0.48 5.44
C ALA A 596 -9.47 1.92 5.97
N ARG A 597 -8.28 2.51 6.15
CA ARG A 597 -8.06 3.88 6.67
C ARG A 597 -8.76 4.12 8.02
N GLY A 598 -8.61 3.16 8.95
CA GLY A 598 -9.16 3.19 10.30
C GLY A 598 -10.61 2.71 10.44
N ARG A 599 -11.27 2.27 9.36
CA ARG A 599 -12.69 1.85 9.38
C ARG A 599 -12.84 0.35 9.65
N THR A 600 -13.66 -0.01 10.64
CA THR A 600 -14.03 -1.41 10.93
C THR A 600 -15.38 -1.83 10.34
N SER A 601 -16.17 -0.87 9.86
CA SER A 601 -17.51 -1.04 9.31
C SER A 601 -17.95 0.26 8.62
N SER A 602 -18.77 0.16 7.57
CA SER A 602 -19.31 1.32 6.86
C SER A 602 -20.38 2.04 7.69
N ARG A 603 -20.47 3.37 7.59
CA ARG A 603 -21.37 4.22 8.39
C ARG A 603 -22.16 5.20 7.53
N VAL A 604 -23.31 5.64 8.06
CA VAL A 604 -24.07 6.74 7.44
C VAL A 604 -23.22 8.01 7.41
N GLY A 605 -23.14 8.62 6.23
CA GLY A 605 -22.27 9.78 5.94
C GLY A 605 -20.91 9.42 5.35
N ASP A 606 -20.51 8.13 5.34
CA ASP A 606 -19.31 7.70 4.62
C ASP A 606 -19.52 7.83 3.10
N VAL A 607 -18.44 8.10 2.37
CA VAL A 607 -18.41 7.84 0.93
C VAL A 607 -18.59 6.33 0.72
N ALA A 608 -19.43 5.95 -0.24
CA ALA A 608 -19.78 4.56 -0.55
C ALA A 608 -18.66 3.83 -1.32
N ASP A 609 -17.45 3.94 -0.80
CA ASP A 609 -16.31 3.08 -1.12
C ASP A 609 -16.45 1.80 -0.28
N ILE A 610 -16.95 0.73 -0.91
CA ILE A 610 -17.46 -0.48 -0.25
C ILE A 610 -16.93 -1.71 -0.99
N ALA A 611 -16.58 -2.77 -0.26
CA ALA A 611 -16.46 -4.12 -0.82
C ALA A 611 -17.53 -5.05 -0.22
N VAL A 612 -17.91 -6.09 -0.97
CA VAL A 612 -18.83 -7.12 -0.49
C VAL A 612 -18.15 -8.48 -0.54
N THR A 613 -18.06 -9.16 0.60
CA THR A 613 -17.36 -10.44 0.76
C THR A 613 -18.32 -11.61 0.95
N GLU A 614 -17.94 -12.78 0.44
CA GLU A 614 -18.71 -14.04 0.63
C GLU A 614 -18.66 -14.57 2.08
N LEU A 615 -17.67 -14.12 2.88
CA LEU A 615 -17.48 -14.52 4.28
C LEU A 615 -17.28 -13.30 5.18
N ASP A 616 -17.54 -13.45 6.48
CA ASP A 616 -17.27 -12.42 7.49
C ASP A 616 -15.76 -12.28 7.74
N PRO A 617 -15.12 -11.14 7.41
CA PRO A 617 -13.69 -10.97 7.61
C PRO A 617 -13.28 -10.96 9.10
N LEU A 618 -14.21 -10.76 10.03
CA LEU A 618 -13.92 -10.77 11.47
C LEU A 618 -13.98 -12.16 12.10
N ALA A 619 -14.60 -13.14 11.42
CA ALA A 619 -14.74 -14.52 11.90
C ALA A 619 -14.01 -15.55 11.02
N THR A 620 -13.54 -15.16 9.82
CA THR A 620 -12.84 -16.04 8.88
C THR A 620 -11.42 -16.37 9.37
N PRO A 621 -11.01 -17.66 9.46
CA PRO A 621 -9.64 -18.03 9.83
C PRO A 621 -8.59 -17.51 8.81
N PRO A 622 -7.34 -17.22 9.24
CA PRO A 622 -6.31 -16.63 8.38
C PRO A 622 -6.10 -17.33 7.03
N ASP A 623 -5.99 -18.66 6.99
CA ASP A 623 -5.76 -19.39 5.72
C ASP A 623 -6.91 -19.22 4.71
N ALA A 624 -8.15 -19.17 5.19
CA ALA A 624 -9.32 -18.90 4.35
C ALA A 624 -9.41 -17.43 3.94
N LEU A 625 -8.94 -16.52 4.79
CA LEU A 625 -8.88 -15.09 4.50
C LEU A 625 -7.96 -14.80 3.30
N ARG A 626 -6.83 -15.51 3.16
CA ARG A 626 -5.90 -15.39 2.01
C ARG A 626 -6.56 -15.59 0.64
N THR A 627 -7.72 -16.26 0.57
CA THR A 627 -8.49 -16.49 -0.66
C THR A 627 -9.88 -15.86 -0.63
N MET A 628 -10.13 -14.90 0.28
CA MET A 628 -11.42 -14.23 0.49
C MET A 628 -12.10 -13.83 -0.83
N PRO A 629 -13.25 -14.40 -1.19
CA PRO A 629 -13.94 -14.04 -2.42
C PRO A 629 -14.70 -12.71 -2.25
N VAL A 630 -14.53 -11.81 -3.22
CA VAL A 630 -15.19 -10.50 -3.26
C VAL A 630 -16.19 -10.46 -4.42
N ALA A 631 -17.46 -10.24 -4.09
CA ALA A 631 -18.57 -10.31 -5.05
C ALA A 631 -18.90 -8.96 -5.69
N LEU A 632 -18.59 -7.85 -5.02
CA LEU A 632 -18.82 -6.48 -5.47
C LEU A 632 -17.76 -5.55 -4.89
N THR A 633 -17.36 -4.55 -5.66
CA THR A 633 -16.59 -3.41 -5.15
C THR A 633 -17.15 -2.14 -5.77
N LEU A 634 -17.40 -1.16 -4.91
CA LEU A 634 -17.98 0.14 -5.24
C LEU A 634 -16.97 1.24 -4.92
N LEU A 635 -16.87 2.22 -5.79
CA LEU A 635 -16.12 3.45 -5.61
C LEU A 635 -17.10 4.62 -5.68
N ALA A 636 -17.34 5.29 -4.55
CA ALA A 636 -18.44 6.24 -4.39
C ALA A 636 -19.78 5.73 -4.97
N GLY A 637 -20.14 4.48 -4.66
CA GLY A 637 -21.37 3.83 -5.13
C GLY A 637 -21.33 3.24 -6.54
N ARG A 638 -20.38 3.63 -7.39
CA ARG A 638 -20.22 3.07 -8.74
C ARG A 638 -19.49 1.72 -8.71
N PRO A 639 -19.99 0.63 -9.32
CA PRO A 639 -19.26 -0.62 -9.40
C PRO A 639 -17.94 -0.52 -10.18
N THR A 640 -16.85 -0.97 -9.55
CA THR A 640 -15.52 -1.15 -10.18
C THR A 640 -15.18 -2.63 -10.36
N HIS A 641 -15.79 -3.52 -9.58
CA HIS A 641 -15.80 -4.98 -9.75
C HIS A 641 -17.16 -5.55 -9.37
N ARG A 642 -17.62 -6.60 -10.08
CA ARG A 642 -18.90 -7.26 -9.80
C ARG A 642 -18.94 -8.69 -10.36
N THR A 643 -19.37 -9.64 -9.54
CA THR A 643 -19.72 -11.02 -9.92
C THR A 643 -21.12 -11.45 -9.47
N LEU A 644 -21.92 -10.50 -8.95
CA LEU A 644 -23.34 -10.64 -8.57
C LEU A 644 -24.31 -10.55 -9.75
#